data_AF-A0A8C3B7N5-F1
#
_entry.id   AF-A0A8C3B7N5-F1
#
_cell.length_a   1.000
_cell.length_b   1.000
_cell.length_c   1.000
_cell.angle_alpha   90.00
_cell.angle_beta   90.00
_cell.angle_gamma   90.00
#
_symmetry.space_group_name_H-M   'P 1'
#
loop_
_entity.id
_entity.type
_entity.pdbx_description
1 polymer ?
#
loop_
_entity_poly.entity_id
_entity_poly.type
_entity_poly.pdbx_seq_one_letter_code
_entity_poly.pdbx_strand_id
1 'polypeptide(L)'
;MELRVYLLLLFPWLAVLPPSGAILDITLIANVQSLSHSDFFLSCVMGERDVSYLQIERENKIVMTHPKTGFQNYRNRSNHVQARGFSMPDLVGILYCMGRTPMEQAQVVYVHNSHNAHLFPVRATQSVNIAETATFSARVLKRKETDVMWKRNGTYYQTTDRGEVRGDLFTLTLPNVSVSENGVYSATFMGDSPLWSAFYRLIVRACAAKKWGPSCEKDCPDCLNGGVCHDHVGECICPPGFTGTRCERACREGQFGRNCQETCQRAQGCRGLSFCLPDPYGCSCASGWSGSRCNQACPPGYYGPDCALACACRNGGSCNRFSGCVCPAGWHGQHCEKSDRFPQIIKLASELEFNLGSEPIISCVATGNPLPASDGVELRKADGTVLKLVKAIIEPGQITCEFQVRHLMKDDAGLWECRVSTTGGQDSRKVKVNIRVPPAPLSPPRLLAKQSRQLVVSPVDCFSGDGPIVSIKLLYKPKDDTSVWSSIVVDNSENITLMNLRPVTAYVVKVQLSRPGDGGEGSKGPEAVMVTECLEPTVKPVIEGWSIEEKNTLHVNWKLPSNHEPAHGFIVHLFDSARRLVWEKNITSISVLSARIVPEYPNGGITKYIVELQQVGGTSEPQWIDTDNGPETTKIIGGLNASTTYQFRVRANSHVPGEWSQPVKAKTLGDGEWAERGRAQSGIDQQLLLAIVGSVSVTCLTILFALLALFLIKKNFFHRRRTFTYQSGSGEETILQFNSGTLTLTRRPKPQPEPLSYPILEWEDIKFEDMIGEGNFGQVIRAMIKKDGLKMNAAIKMLKEFASENDHRDFAGELEVLCKLGHHPNIINLLGACENKGYLYIAIEYAPYGNLLDFLRKSRVLETDPAFAKEHGTASTLTSQQLLQFASDVAKGMQYLSEKQVCPGD
;
A
#
# COMPACT_ATOMS: atom_id res chain seq x y z
N MET A 1 -54.44 0.12 54.44
CA MET A 1 -53.03 0.31 54.82
C MET A 1 -52.40 -1.08 54.93
N GLU A 2 -52.25 -1.81 53.83
CA GLU A 2 -51.25 -1.58 52.78
C GLU A 2 -49.86 -1.33 53.35
N LEU A 3 -49.12 -2.43 53.57
CA LEU A 3 -47.68 -2.63 53.34
C LEU A 3 -47.23 -3.84 54.20
N ARG A 4 -47.43 -5.08 53.71
CA ARG A 4 -46.64 -6.27 54.13
C ARG A 4 -46.89 -7.58 53.38
N VAL A 5 -47.35 -7.54 52.11
CA VAL A 5 -47.59 -8.78 51.31
C VAL A 5 -46.90 -8.81 49.93
N TYR A 6 -46.12 -7.80 49.55
CA TYR A 6 -45.43 -7.78 48.24
C TYR A 6 -43.90 -7.97 48.32
N LEU A 7 -43.42 -9.10 48.88
CA LEU A 7 -41.99 -9.46 48.72
C LEU A 7 -41.70 -10.97 48.65
N LEU A 8 -42.67 -11.80 48.26
CA LEU A 8 -42.49 -13.26 48.14
C LEU A 8 -43.18 -13.87 46.91
N LEU A 9 -43.18 -13.17 45.76
CA LEU A 9 -43.68 -13.72 44.48
C LEU A 9 -42.81 -13.39 43.26
N LEU A 10 -41.52 -13.14 43.44
CA LEU A 10 -40.55 -13.12 42.34
C LEU A 10 -39.30 -13.88 42.80
N PHE A 11 -38.81 -14.81 41.96
CA PHE A 11 -37.84 -15.88 42.23
C PHE A 11 -38.48 -17.14 42.84
N PRO A 12 -38.92 -18.09 41.98
CA PRO A 12 -37.94 -18.91 41.24
C PRO A 12 -38.32 -19.10 39.75
N TRP A 13 -37.38 -19.71 38.99
CA TRP A 13 -37.49 -20.11 37.57
C TRP A 13 -37.09 -19.06 36.51
N LEU A 14 -36.03 -18.29 36.81
CA LEU A 14 -34.98 -18.04 35.82
C LEU A 14 -34.21 -19.36 35.62
N ALA A 15 -34.82 -20.31 34.92
CA ALA A 15 -34.15 -21.48 34.40
C ALA A 15 -34.53 -21.62 32.92
N VAL A 16 -33.50 -21.75 32.08
CA VAL A 16 -33.53 -21.92 30.61
C VAL A 16 -33.58 -20.62 29.81
N LEU A 17 -32.51 -19.82 29.94
CA LEU A 17 -31.88 -19.29 28.72
C LEU A 17 -31.21 -20.49 28.01
N PRO A 18 -31.37 -20.67 26.68
CA PRO A 18 -30.61 -21.69 25.98
C PRO A 18 -29.12 -21.41 26.21
N PRO A 19 -28.30 -22.42 26.54
CA PRO A 19 -26.88 -22.23 26.74
C PRO A 19 -26.27 -21.59 25.48
N SER A 20 -25.21 -20.81 25.68
CA SER A 20 -24.32 -20.35 24.60
C SER A 20 -24.13 -21.49 23.60
N GLY A 21 -24.40 -21.24 22.33
CA GLY A 21 -24.49 -22.27 21.30
C GLY A 21 -23.13 -22.81 20.85
N ALA A 22 -22.20 -23.11 21.76
CA ALA A 22 -20.94 -23.75 21.44
C ALA A 22 -21.01 -25.25 21.76
N ILE A 23 -20.55 -26.09 20.84
CA ILE A 23 -20.39 -27.53 21.10
C ILE A 23 -19.16 -27.70 22.01
N LEU A 24 -19.25 -28.47 23.11
CA LEU A 24 -18.08 -28.77 23.94
C LEU A 24 -17.09 -29.70 23.20
N ASP A 25 -15.79 -29.40 23.29
CA ASP A 25 -14.71 -30.18 22.69
C ASP A 25 -14.34 -31.39 23.56
N ILE A 26 -15.27 -32.35 23.63
CA ILE A 26 -15.10 -33.61 24.36
C ILE A 26 -14.81 -34.76 23.39
N THR A 27 -13.75 -35.51 23.65
CA THR A 27 -13.32 -36.66 22.83
C THR A 27 -13.20 -37.90 23.70
N LEU A 28 -13.87 -38.98 23.30
CA LEU A 28 -13.76 -40.30 23.92
C LEU A 28 -12.93 -41.24 23.04
N ILE A 29 -11.88 -41.83 23.59
CA ILE A 29 -10.85 -42.57 22.88
C ILE A 29 -10.83 -44.01 23.42
N ALA A 30 -11.00 -44.99 22.54
CA ALA A 30 -10.97 -46.41 22.89
C ALA A 30 -9.75 -47.11 22.31
N ASN A 31 -9.06 -47.91 23.13
CA ASN A 31 -7.98 -48.78 22.68
C ASN A 31 -8.50 -50.07 22.05
N VAL A 32 -8.88 -50.01 20.76
CA VAL A 32 -9.45 -51.14 20.02
C VAL A 32 -8.39 -52.11 19.46
N GLN A 33 -7.10 -51.83 19.64
CA GLN A 33 -6.03 -52.76 19.26
C GLN A 33 -5.86 -53.93 20.24
N SER A 34 -6.24 -53.75 21.51
CA SER A 34 -6.08 -54.80 22.51
C SER A 34 -7.03 -55.98 22.24
N LEU A 35 -6.48 -57.19 22.29
CA LEU A 35 -7.22 -58.45 22.28
C LEU A 35 -7.66 -58.89 23.68
N SER A 36 -6.97 -58.40 24.71
CA SER A 36 -7.27 -58.70 26.12
C SER A 36 -8.11 -57.60 26.73
N HIS A 37 -9.14 -57.99 27.48
CA HIS A 37 -9.99 -57.09 28.25
C HIS A 37 -9.20 -56.34 29.33
N SER A 38 -8.11 -56.93 29.85
CA SER A 38 -7.23 -56.32 30.85
C SER A 38 -6.49 -55.07 30.34
N ASP A 39 -6.15 -55.04 29.05
CA ASP A 39 -5.33 -53.96 28.45
C ASP A 39 -6.17 -52.97 27.64
N PHE A 40 -7.50 -53.19 27.63
CA PHE A 40 -8.46 -52.23 27.10
C PHE A 40 -8.57 -51.03 28.04
N PHE A 41 -8.64 -49.84 27.46
CA PHE A 41 -8.91 -48.61 28.20
C PHE A 41 -9.80 -47.68 27.39
N LEU A 42 -10.51 -46.82 28.10
CA LEU A 42 -11.19 -45.65 27.56
C LEU A 42 -10.56 -44.40 28.13
N SER A 43 -10.22 -43.44 27.29
CA SER A 43 -9.73 -42.13 27.68
C SER A 43 -10.74 -41.08 27.26
N CYS A 44 -11.18 -40.24 28.19
CA CYS A 44 -12.01 -39.10 27.88
C CYS A 44 -11.24 -37.81 28.13
N VAL A 45 -11.18 -36.97 27.11
CA VAL A 45 -10.39 -35.73 27.08
C VAL A 45 -11.32 -34.57 26.72
N MET A 46 -11.21 -33.45 27.44
CA MET A 46 -11.88 -32.19 27.09
C MET A 46 -10.85 -31.11 26.71
N GLY A 47 -11.14 -30.35 25.67
CA GLY A 47 -10.30 -29.25 25.20
C GLY A 47 -10.40 -27.99 26.07
N GLU A 48 -11.48 -27.84 26.84
CA GLU A 48 -11.73 -26.69 27.70
C GLU A 48 -10.84 -26.68 28.96
N ARG A 49 -10.47 -25.48 29.41
CA ARG A 49 -9.65 -25.29 30.62
C ARG A 49 -10.46 -25.36 31.92
N ASP A 50 -11.75 -25.01 31.88
CA ASP A 50 -12.62 -24.92 33.05
C ASP A 50 -13.58 -26.12 33.13
N VAL A 51 -13.06 -27.25 33.62
CA VAL A 51 -13.75 -28.53 33.70
C VAL A 51 -14.32 -28.74 35.10
N SER A 52 -15.65 -28.74 35.23
CA SER A 52 -16.33 -28.96 36.52
C SER A 52 -16.56 -30.45 36.80
N TYR A 53 -16.87 -31.24 35.78
CA TYR A 53 -17.06 -32.69 35.89
C TYR A 53 -16.57 -33.42 34.64
N LEU A 54 -15.86 -34.52 34.83
CA LEU A 54 -15.43 -35.41 33.76
C LEU A 54 -15.33 -36.83 34.29
N GLN A 55 -16.18 -37.74 33.81
CA GLN A 55 -16.18 -39.15 34.19
C GLN A 55 -16.63 -40.06 33.04
N ILE A 56 -16.13 -41.29 33.06
CA ILE A 56 -16.58 -42.37 32.18
C ILE A 56 -17.52 -43.28 32.98
N GLU A 57 -18.71 -43.49 32.44
CA GLU A 57 -19.80 -44.23 33.07
C GLU A 57 -20.35 -45.28 32.09
N ARG A 58 -21.19 -46.19 32.61
CA ARG A 58 -21.80 -47.27 31.84
C ARG A 58 -23.32 -47.21 31.94
N GLU A 59 -24.00 -47.35 30.81
CA GLU A 59 -25.46 -47.44 30.73
C GLU A 59 -25.91 -48.91 30.85
N ASN A 60 -26.51 -49.26 31.99
CA ASN A 60 -26.92 -50.64 32.30
C ASN A 60 -28.36 -50.97 31.89
N LYS A 61 -29.16 -50.00 31.42
CA LYS A 61 -30.57 -50.24 31.03
C LYS A 61 -30.72 -51.12 29.80
N ILE A 62 -29.73 -51.13 28.90
CA ILE A 62 -29.79 -51.79 27.60
C ILE A 62 -29.18 -53.19 27.63
N VAL A 63 -28.07 -53.35 28.35
CA VAL A 63 -27.44 -54.66 28.63
C VAL A 63 -27.23 -54.78 30.14
N MET A 64 -28.06 -55.56 30.80
CA MET A 64 -27.93 -55.81 32.23
C MET A 64 -26.81 -56.84 32.49
N THR A 65 -25.73 -56.39 33.13
CA THR A 65 -24.72 -57.27 33.74
C THR A 65 -24.68 -57.05 35.26
N HIS A 66 -24.05 -57.94 36.03
CA HIS A 66 -24.01 -57.87 37.50
C HIS A 66 -23.70 -56.47 38.08
N PRO A 67 -24.23 -56.14 39.28
CA PRO A 67 -24.42 -54.76 39.75
C PRO A 67 -23.16 -53.98 40.17
N LYS A 68 -21.94 -54.52 40.01
CA LYS A 68 -20.69 -53.79 40.28
C LYS A 68 -19.85 -53.70 39.00
N THR A 69 -19.69 -52.48 38.47
CA THR A 69 -18.72 -52.18 37.41
C THR A 69 -17.30 -52.46 37.90
N GLY A 70 -16.54 -53.29 37.20
CA GLY A 70 -15.19 -53.68 37.60
C GLY A 70 -14.10 -52.66 37.26
N PHE A 71 -14.36 -51.75 36.33
CA PHE A 71 -13.38 -50.75 35.90
C PHE A 71 -13.31 -49.54 36.86
N GLN A 72 -12.15 -48.91 36.90
CA GLN A 72 -11.89 -47.71 37.71
C GLN A 72 -11.49 -46.52 36.84
N ASN A 73 -11.97 -45.34 37.20
CA ASN A 73 -11.62 -44.07 36.56
C ASN A 73 -10.36 -43.48 37.20
N TYR A 74 -9.30 -43.32 36.41
CA TYR A 74 -8.04 -42.70 36.78
C TYR A 74 -7.95 -41.30 36.17
N ARG A 75 -7.88 -40.28 37.02
CA ARG A 75 -7.75 -38.89 36.56
C ARG A 75 -6.27 -38.57 36.35
N ASN A 76 -5.89 -38.30 35.11
CA ASN A 76 -4.50 -37.97 34.75
C ASN A 76 -4.29 -36.44 34.78
N ARG A 77 -5.28 -35.66 34.32
CA ARG A 77 -5.31 -34.19 34.38
C ARG A 77 -6.73 -33.70 34.71
N SER A 78 -6.91 -32.41 34.98
CA SER A 78 -8.25 -31.81 35.17
C SER A 78 -9.19 -32.06 33.98
N ASN A 79 -8.63 -32.09 32.78
CA ASN A 79 -9.35 -32.30 31.52
C ASN A 79 -9.17 -33.70 30.90
N HIS A 80 -8.58 -34.66 31.62
CA HIS A 80 -8.35 -36.03 31.11
C HIS A 80 -8.58 -37.09 32.18
N VAL A 81 -9.55 -37.97 31.92
CA VAL A 81 -9.86 -39.16 32.73
C VAL A 81 -9.71 -40.41 31.88
N GLN A 82 -9.15 -41.47 32.47
CA GLN A 82 -8.96 -42.75 31.80
C GLN A 82 -9.52 -43.90 32.63
N ALA A 83 -10.42 -44.68 32.06
CA ALA A 83 -10.94 -45.90 32.65
C ALA A 83 -10.06 -47.10 32.29
N ARG A 84 -9.71 -47.92 33.29
CA ARG A 84 -8.92 -49.17 33.15
C ARG A 84 -9.46 -50.27 34.05
N GLY A 85 -9.03 -51.52 33.81
CA GLY A 85 -9.40 -52.68 34.64
C GLY A 85 -10.74 -53.30 34.26
N PHE A 86 -11.06 -53.31 32.96
CA PHE A 86 -12.33 -53.85 32.49
C PHE A 86 -12.35 -55.39 32.57
N SER A 87 -13.45 -55.94 33.09
CA SER A 87 -13.76 -57.36 32.95
C SER A 87 -14.55 -57.65 31.66
N MET A 88 -14.65 -58.93 31.29
CA MET A 88 -15.42 -59.36 30.11
C MET A 88 -16.87 -58.82 30.09
N PRO A 89 -17.65 -58.94 31.18
CA PRO A 89 -18.98 -58.36 31.26
C PRO A 89 -19.00 -56.83 31.24
N ASP A 90 -17.93 -56.15 31.68
CA ASP A 90 -17.85 -54.69 31.71
C ASP A 90 -17.79 -54.07 30.31
N LEU A 91 -17.19 -54.79 29.37
CA LEU A 91 -16.99 -54.32 28.00
C LEU A 91 -18.23 -54.49 27.13
N VAL A 92 -19.15 -55.39 27.48
CA VAL A 92 -20.36 -55.59 26.67
C VAL A 92 -21.40 -54.57 27.08
N GLY A 93 -21.63 -53.58 26.23
CA GLY A 93 -22.69 -52.59 26.43
C GLY A 93 -22.27 -51.20 25.97
N ILE A 94 -22.87 -50.20 26.59
CA ILE A 94 -22.77 -48.81 26.19
C ILE A 94 -22.02 -48.07 27.27
N LEU A 95 -20.86 -47.54 26.89
CA LEU A 95 -20.06 -46.69 27.75
C LEU A 95 -20.20 -45.27 27.24
N TYR A 96 -20.19 -44.30 28.14
CA TYR A 96 -20.19 -42.91 27.73
C TYR A 96 -19.27 -42.10 28.61
N CYS A 97 -18.76 -41.02 28.04
CA CYS A 97 -18.12 -39.98 28.81
C CYS A 97 -19.07 -38.81 28.99
N MET A 98 -19.17 -38.34 30.23
CA MET A 98 -19.93 -37.14 30.57
C MET A 98 -18.95 -36.04 30.97
N GLY A 99 -18.99 -34.94 30.22
CA GLY A 99 -18.26 -33.71 30.48
C GLY A 99 -19.21 -32.59 30.84
N ARG A 100 -18.89 -31.83 31.89
CA ARG A 100 -19.64 -30.62 32.28
C ARG A 100 -18.68 -29.46 32.49
N THR A 101 -19.11 -28.30 32.03
CA THR A 101 -18.58 -26.98 32.40
C THR A 101 -19.63 -26.26 33.25
N PRO A 102 -19.36 -25.07 33.80
CA PRO A 102 -20.37 -24.31 34.54
C PRO A 102 -21.61 -23.91 33.72
N MET A 103 -21.50 -23.85 32.39
CA MET A 103 -22.58 -23.38 31.51
C MET A 103 -23.17 -24.47 30.59
N GLU A 104 -22.41 -25.53 30.31
CA GLU A 104 -22.74 -26.52 29.28
C GLU A 104 -22.44 -27.95 29.75
N GLN A 105 -23.12 -28.94 29.15
CA GLN A 105 -22.87 -30.36 29.37
C GLN A 105 -22.91 -31.10 28.03
N ALA A 106 -21.98 -32.04 27.84
CA ALA A 106 -21.95 -32.92 26.68
C ALA A 106 -21.72 -34.38 27.09
N GLN A 107 -22.26 -35.30 26.28
CA GLN A 107 -22.11 -36.73 26.45
C GLN A 107 -21.63 -37.34 25.14
N VAL A 108 -20.58 -38.16 25.21
CA VAL A 108 -20.06 -38.91 24.07
C VAL A 108 -20.21 -40.39 24.35
N VAL A 109 -20.86 -41.11 23.44
CA VAL A 109 -21.20 -42.52 23.62
C VAL A 109 -20.28 -43.41 22.78
N TYR A 110 -19.76 -44.45 23.41
CA TYR A 110 -18.98 -45.51 22.79
C TYR A 110 -19.72 -46.84 22.93
N VAL A 111 -19.83 -47.57 21.81
CA VAL A 111 -20.43 -48.90 21.75
C VAL A 111 -19.33 -49.90 21.44
N HIS A 112 -19.03 -50.75 22.42
CA HIS A 112 -17.99 -51.77 22.26
C HIS A 112 -18.53 -53.02 21.56
N ASN A 113 -17.73 -53.58 20.66
CA ASN A 113 -18.00 -54.83 19.99
C ASN A 113 -16.83 -55.79 20.20
N SER A 114 -17.11 -56.94 20.82
CA SER A 114 -16.08 -57.94 21.08
C SER A 114 -15.61 -58.60 19.77
N HIS A 115 -14.31 -58.76 19.61
CA HIS A 115 -13.75 -59.52 18.48
C HIS A 115 -14.05 -61.02 18.54
N ASN A 116 -14.45 -61.54 19.70
CA ASN A 116 -14.84 -62.93 19.89
C ASN A 116 -16.36 -63.15 19.72
N ALA A 117 -17.12 -62.09 19.39
CA ALA A 117 -18.56 -62.17 19.14
C ALA A 117 -18.89 -63.11 17.96
N HIS A 118 -20.09 -63.69 17.97
CA HIS A 118 -20.55 -64.53 16.85
C HIS A 118 -20.93 -63.68 15.63
N LEU A 119 -21.43 -62.47 15.89
CA LEU A 119 -21.77 -61.45 14.91
C LEU A 119 -20.91 -60.21 15.16
N PHE A 120 -20.43 -59.58 14.10
CA PHE A 120 -19.61 -58.36 14.20
C PHE A 120 -20.11 -57.28 13.23
N PRO A 121 -20.29 -56.02 13.69
CA PRO A 121 -20.85 -54.98 12.84
C PRO A 121 -19.85 -54.56 11.75
N VAL A 122 -20.35 -54.32 10.53
CA VAL A 122 -19.56 -53.70 9.46
C VAL A 122 -19.16 -52.27 9.86
N ARG A 123 -20.10 -51.53 10.47
CA ARG A 123 -19.91 -50.18 11.00
C ARG A 123 -20.65 -50.07 12.33
N ALA A 124 -19.94 -49.68 13.38
CA ALA A 124 -20.50 -49.61 14.73
C ALA A 124 -21.37 -48.37 14.95
N THR A 125 -21.10 -47.26 14.28
CA THR A 125 -21.87 -46.02 14.42
C THR A 125 -22.29 -45.51 13.05
N GLN A 126 -23.56 -45.15 12.89
CA GLN A 126 -24.08 -44.59 11.65
C GLN A 126 -24.91 -43.34 11.93
N SER A 127 -24.50 -42.23 11.31
CA SER A 127 -25.26 -40.98 11.32
C SER A 127 -26.05 -40.84 10.03
N VAL A 128 -27.34 -40.55 10.16
CA VAL A 128 -28.29 -40.37 9.04
C VAL A 128 -29.15 -39.13 9.28
N ASN A 129 -29.71 -38.56 8.23
CA ASN A 129 -30.68 -37.47 8.36
C ASN A 129 -32.10 -38.01 8.55
N ILE A 130 -32.99 -37.22 9.14
CA ILE A 130 -34.41 -37.55 9.21
C ILE A 130 -34.96 -37.86 7.80
N ALA A 131 -35.86 -38.84 7.73
CA ALA A 131 -36.46 -39.40 6.52
C ALA A 131 -35.47 -40.10 5.56
N GLU A 132 -34.19 -40.27 5.90
CA GLU A 132 -33.29 -41.15 5.16
C GLU A 132 -33.46 -42.62 5.59
N THR A 133 -32.84 -43.54 4.84
CA THR A 133 -32.82 -44.96 5.20
C THR A 133 -31.53 -45.29 5.95
N ALA A 134 -31.65 -45.92 7.14
CA ALA A 134 -30.51 -46.48 7.86
C ALA A 134 -30.36 -47.97 7.57
N THR A 135 -29.13 -48.50 7.60
CA THR A 135 -28.87 -49.90 7.28
C THR A 135 -27.76 -50.46 8.16
N PHE A 136 -28.10 -51.45 8.98
CA PHE A 136 -27.13 -52.17 9.80
C PHE A 136 -26.78 -53.50 9.17
N SER A 137 -25.49 -53.80 9.11
CA SER A 137 -25.00 -55.06 8.56
C SER A 137 -24.07 -55.77 9.54
N ALA A 138 -24.39 -57.02 9.86
CA ALA A 138 -23.63 -57.89 10.76
C ALA A 138 -22.92 -58.98 9.97
N ARG A 139 -21.58 -59.02 10.02
CA ARG A 139 -20.79 -60.13 9.49
C ARG A 139 -20.86 -61.31 10.44
N VAL A 140 -21.05 -62.50 9.89
CA VAL A 140 -21.03 -63.75 10.67
C VAL A 140 -19.58 -64.17 10.90
N LEU A 141 -19.12 -64.13 12.16
CA LEU A 141 -17.80 -64.64 12.56
C LEU A 141 -17.87 -66.12 12.99
N LYS A 142 -18.95 -66.50 13.68
CA LYS A 142 -19.23 -67.89 14.05
C LYS A 142 -20.66 -68.23 13.67
N ARG A 143 -20.81 -69.12 12.69
CA ARG A 143 -22.13 -69.52 12.17
C ARG A 143 -22.92 -70.31 13.20
N LYS A 144 -24.23 -70.03 13.26
CA LYS A 144 -25.22 -70.82 13.98
C LYS A 144 -26.43 -71.10 13.08
N GLU A 145 -27.07 -72.23 13.35
CA GLU A 145 -28.24 -72.71 12.60
C GLU A 145 -29.54 -72.14 13.18
N THR A 146 -29.59 -70.83 13.42
CA THR A 146 -30.71 -70.12 14.07
C THR A 146 -30.87 -68.72 13.47
N ASP A 147 -32.06 -68.15 13.60
CA ASP A 147 -32.35 -66.79 13.14
C ASP A 147 -31.64 -65.72 13.98
N VAL A 148 -31.60 -64.49 13.45
CA VAL A 148 -31.00 -63.35 14.12
C VAL A 148 -32.08 -62.41 14.63
N MET A 149 -32.08 -62.20 15.95
CA MET A 149 -32.94 -61.26 16.65
C MET A 149 -32.26 -59.89 16.70
N TRP A 150 -32.99 -58.87 16.22
CA TRP A 150 -32.65 -57.47 16.34
C TRP A 150 -33.38 -56.84 17.53
N LYS A 151 -32.64 -56.07 18.32
CA LYS A 151 -33.17 -55.30 19.46
C LYS A 151 -32.83 -53.83 19.33
N ARG A 152 -33.72 -52.96 19.79
CA ARG A 152 -33.53 -51.49 19.89
C ARG A 152 -33.58 -51.08 21.36
N ASN A 153 -32.53 -50.47 21.87
CA ASN A 153 -32.40 -50.08 23.29
C ASN A 153 -32.74 -51.24 24.26
N GLY A 154 -32.37 -52.47 23.88
CA GLY A 154 -32.58 -53.68 24.68
C GLY A 154 -33.95 -54.35 24.48
N THR A 155 -34.91 -53.71 23.82
CA THR A 155 -36.22 -54.29 23.52
C THR A 155 -36.24 -54.95 22.15
N TYR A 156 -37.05 -56.00 22.00
CA TYR A 156 -37.21 -56.68 20.71
C TYR A 156 -37.67 -55.70 19.62
N TYR A 157 -37.06 -55.78 18.44
CA TYR A 157 -37.44 -54.98 17.28
C TYR A 157 -37.97 -55.88 16.16
N GLN A 158 -37.12 -56.76 15.61
CA GLN A 158 -37.47 -57.65 14.50
C GLN A 158 -36.57 -58.89 14.51
N THR A 159 -36.97 -59.95 13.81
CA THR A 159 -36.12 -61.13 13.52
C THR A 159 -35.86 -61.22 12.02
N THR A 160 -34.64 -61.55 11.63
CA THR A 160 -34.28 -61.88 10.24
C THR A 160 -34.12 -63.38 10.11
N ASP A 161 -34.88 -63.98 9.19
CA ASP A 161 -34.84 -65.41 8.90
C ASP A 161 -33.49 -65.78 8.27
N ARG A 162 -32.95 -66.93 8.66
CA ARG A 162 -31.68 -67.43 8.12
C ARG A 162 -31.69 -67.62 6.60
N GLY A 163 -32.81 -68.01 6.01
CA GLY A 163 -32.98 -68.24 4.57
C GLY A 163 -32.85 -66.96 3.73
N GLU A 164 -32.98 -65.79 4.34
CA GLU A 164 -32.86 -64.48 3.67
C GLU A 164 -31.39 -63.99 3.56
N VAL A 165 -30.44 -64.70 4.16
CA VAL A 165 -29.03 -64.27 4.25
C VAL A 165 -28.28 -64.54 2.95
N ARG A 166 -27.76 -63.48 2.33
CA ARG A 166 -26.84 -63.56 1.19
C ARG A 166 -25.41 -63.26 1.64
N GLY A 167 -24.49 -64.21 1.48
CA GLY A 167 -23.05 -63.97 1.61
C GLY A 167 -22.57 -63.57 3.01
N ASP A 168 -22.96 -64.33 4.03
CA ASP A 168 -22.49 -64.22 5.44
C ASP A 168 -22.73 -62.86 6.10
N LEU A 169 -23.74 -62.14 5.62
CA LEU A 169 -24.09 -60.79 6.04
C LEU A 169 -25.59 -60.71 6.37
N PHE A 170 -25.91 -60.52 7.65
CA PHE A 170 -27.27 -60.17 8.07
C PHE A 170 -27.47 -58.67 7.94
N THR A 171 -28.60 -58.23 7.40
CA THR A 171 -28.88 -56.81 7.19
C THR A 171 -30.24 -56.42 7.75
N LEU A 172 -30.31 -55.31 8.48
CA LEU A 172 -31.53 -54.65 8.92
C LEU A 172 -31.62 -53.27 8.26
N THR A 173 -32.74 -53.00 7.59
CA THR A 173 -32.98 -51.74 6.89
C THR A 173 -34.14 -51.01 7.56
N LEU A 174 -33.92 -49.75 7.91
CA LEU A 174 -34.89 -48.84 8.52
C LEU A 174 -35.21 -47.72 7.53
N PRO A 175 -36.30 -47.81 6.74
CA PRO A 175 -36.67 -46.77 5.79
C PRO A 175 -37.31 -45.57 6.51
N ASN A 176 -37.07 -44.36 6.00
CA ASN A 176 -37.69 -43.11 6.47
C ASN A 176 -37.51 -42.86 7.98
N VAL A 177 -36.26 -42.82 8.45
CA VAL A 177 -36.01 -42.77 9.88
C VAL A 177 -36.46 -41.48 10.56
N SER A 178 -36.91 -41.59 11.81
CA SER A 178 -37.31 -40.46 12.67
C SER A 178 -36.35 -40.28 13.86
N VAL A 179 -36.34 -39.10 14.47
CA VAL A 179 -35.50 -38.82 15.66
C VAL A 179 -35.79 -39.79 16.82
N SER A 180 -37.01 -40.35 16.89
CA SER A 180 -37.39 -41.34 17.90
C SER A 180 -36.68 -42.69 17.76
N GLU A 181 -36.06 -42.96 16.61
CA GLU A 181 -35.31 -44.19 16.35
C GLU A 181 -33.84 -44.09 16.73
N ASN A 182 -33.39 -42.91 17.18
CA ASN A 182 -32.08 -42.69 17.75
C ASN A 182 -31.82 -43.66 18.93
N GLY A 183 -30.63 -44.26 18.97
CA GLY A 183 -30.30 -45.22 20.03
C GLY A 183 -29.37 -46.34 19.61
N VAL A 184 -29.35 -47.38 20.43
CA VAL A 184 -28.43 -48.52 20.25
C VAL A 184 -29.20 -49.75 19.79
N TYR A 185 -28.77 -50.33 18.69
CA TYR A 185 -29.32 -51.55 18.13
C TYR A 185 -28.37 -52.71 18.42
N SER A 186 -28.91 -53.92 18.51
CA SER A 186 -28.09 -55.13 18.62
C SER A 186 -28.64 -56.26 17.78
N ALA A 187 -27.76 -57.07 17.21
CA ALA A 187 -28.06 -58.29 16.48
C ALA A 187 -27.48 -59.49 17.22
N THR A 188 -28.32 -60.48 17.52
CA THR A 188 -27.95 -61.66 18.30
C THR A 188 -28.58 -62.90 17.68
N PHE A 189 -27.85 -64.02 17.59
CA PHE A 189 -28.48 -65.29 17.28
C PHE A 189 -29.52 -65.65 18.34
N MET A 190 -30.67 -66.19 17.93
CA MET A 190 -31.70 -66.60 18.89
C MET A 190 -31.15 -67.63 19.87
N GLY A 191 -31.38 -67.39 21.17
CA GLY A 191 -30.89 -68.23 22.26
C GLY A 191 -29.46 -67.92 22.74
N ASP A 192 -28.74 -66.99 22.08
CA ASP A 192 -27.41 -66.57 22.54
C ASP A 192 -27.44 -65.49 23.62
N SER A 193 -26.35 -65.46 24.40
CA SER A 193 -26.08 -64.37 25.33
C SER A 193 -25.84 -63.06 24.57
N PRO A 194 -26.31 -61.90 25.10
CA PRO A 194 -25.99 -60.57 24.56
C PRO A 194 -24.50 -60.25 24.47
N LEU A 195 -23.64 -61.01 25.15
CA LEU A 195 -22.19 -60.88 25.10
C LEU A 195 -21.59 -61.22 23.72
N TRP A 196 -22.32 -61.98 22.89
CA TRP A 196 -21.88 -62.42 21.56
C TRP A 196 -22.56 -61.65 20.41
N SER A 197 -23.26 -60.57 20.74
CA SER A 197 -24.02 -59.74 19.82
C SER A 197 -23.15 -58.71 19.09
N ALA A 198 -23.60 -58.31 17.91
CA ALA A 198 -23.13 -57.08 17.26
C ALA A 198 -23.97 -55.91 17.77
N PHE A 199 -23.33 -54.82 18.18
CA PHE A 199 -23.98 -53.58 18.63
C PHE A 199 -23.71 -52.42 17.67
N TYR A 200 -24.74 -51.61 17.48
CA TYR A 200 -24.75 -50.46 16.57
C TYR A 200 -25.27 -49.23 17.30
N ARG A 201 -24.75 -48.06 16.96
CA ARG A 201 -25.28 -46.76 17.38
C ARG A 201 -25.86 -46.04 16.16
N LEU A 202 -27.18 -45.87 16.16
CA LEU A 202 -27.87 -45.01 15.20
C LEU A 202 -27.89 -43.60 15.74
N ILE A 203 -27.52 -42.63 14.92
CA ILE A 203 -27.66 -41.21 15.22
C ILE A 203 -28.52 -40.60 14.11
N VAL A 204 -29.70 -40.09 14.47
CA VAL A 204 -30.62 -39.45 13.52
C VAL A 204 -30.56 -37.94 13.73
N ARG A 205 -30.07 -37.21 12.71
CA ARG A 205 -30.08 -35.74 12.70
C ARG A 205 -31.52 -35.26 12.55
N ALA A 206 -31.92 -34.29 13.36
CA ALA A 206 -33.29 -33.74 13.38
C ALA A 206 -33.66 -32.99 12.09
N CYS A 207 -32.65 -32.55 11.33
CA CYS A 207 -32.82 -31.87 10.06
C CYS A 207 -32.44 -32.75 8.87
N ALA A 208 -33.02 -32.43 7.71
CA ALA A 208 -32.63 -33.01 6.44
C ALA A 208 -31.16 -32.71 6.10
N ALA A 209 -30.61 -33.44 5.13
CA ALA A 209 -29.25 -33.20 4.65
C ALA A 209 -29.03 -31.71 4.32
N LYS A 210 -27.87 -31.18 4.71
CA LYS A 210 -27.47 -29.78 4.51
C LYS A 210 -28.32 -28.70 5.21
N LYS A 211 -29.22 -29.07 6.13
CA LYS A 211 -30.01 -28.10 6.92
C LYS A 211 -29.67 -28.15 8.41
N TRP A 212 -29.87 -27.02 9.09
CA TRP A 212 -29.75 -26.88 10.54
C TRP A 212 -30.66 -25.77 11.10
N GLY A 213 -30.75 -25.71 12.42
CA GLY A 213 -31.53 -24.77 13.20
C GLY A 213 -32.73 -25.44 13.86
N PRO A 214 -33.40 -24.76 14.81
CA PRO A 214 -34.56 -25.30 15.52
C PRO A 214 -35.72 -25.67 14.58
N SER A 215 -35.82 -24.98 13.44
CA SER A 215 -36.81 -25.23 12.39
C SER A 215 -36.19 -25.75 11.08
N CYS A 216 -34.89 -26.11 11.06
CA CYS A 216 -34.17 -26.58 9.87
C CYS A 216 -34.17 -25.62 8.66
N GLU A 217 -34.31 -24.32 8.89
CA GLU A 217 -34.39 -23.30 7.83
C GLU A 217 -33.01 -22.93 7.26
N LYS A 218 -31.96 -22.99 8.10
CA LYS A 218 -30.62 -22.53 7.74
C LYS A 218 -29.84 -23.61 7.01
N ASP A 219 -29.01 -23.20 6.06
CA ASP A 219 -28.11 -24.10 5.34
C ASP A 219 -26.86 -24.40 6.18
N CYS A 220 -26.48 -25.67 6.22
CA CYS A 220 -25.24 -26.11 6.84
C CYS A 220 -24.04 -25.61 6.02
N PRO A 221 -22.94 -25.23 6.68
CA PRO A 221 -21.68 -25.09 5.99
C PRO A 221 -21.25 -26.42 5.36
N ASP A 222 -20.58 -26.35 4.22
CA ASP A 222 -19.98 -27.52 3.59
C ASP A 222 -18.79 -28.01 4.43
N CYS A 223 -19.06 -28.94 5.35
CA CYS A 223 -18.05 -29.61 6.18
C CYS A 223 -17.21 -30.57 5.33
N LEU A 224 -15.92 -30.29 5.21
CA LEU A 224 -14.97 -31.05 4.41
C LEU A 224 -14.37 -32.21 5.20
N ASN A 225 -13.60 -33.06 4.51
CA ASN A 225 -12.76 -34.11 5.10
C ASN A 225 -13.49 -35.10 6.04
N GLY A 226 -14.80 -35.30 5.84
CA GLY A 226 -15.62 -36.20 6.67
C GLY A 226 -16.19 -35.56 7.94
N GLY A 227 -16.17 -34.22 8.03
CA GLY A 227 -16.87 -33.49 9.08
C GLY A 227 -18.39 -33.57 8.94
N VAL A 228 -19.10 -33.47 10.06
CA VAL A 228 -20.56 -33.53 10.12
C VAL A 228 -21.12 -32.24 10.69
N CYS A 229 -22.06 -31.62 9.99
CA CYS A 229 -22.73 -30.41 10.45
C CYS A 229 -23.66 -30.73 11.63
N HIS A 230 -23.55 -29.97 12.72
CA HIS A 230 -24.48 -30.06 13.84
C HIS A 230 -25.83 -29.45 13.44
N ASP A 231 -26.90 -30.22 13.59
CA ASP A 231 -28.26 -29.87 13.18
C ASP A 231 -28.91 -28.77 14.03
N HIS A 232 -28.54 -28.60 15.29
CA HIS A 232 -29.03 -27.48 16.11
C HIS A 232 -28.17 -26.20 16.04
N VAL A 233 -26.84 -26.33 15.92
CA VAL A 233 -25.89 -25.21 16.06
C VAL A 233 -25.32 -24.72 14.72
N GLY A 234 -25.26 -25.58 13.70
CA GLY A 234 -24.71 -25.22 12.39
C GLY A 234 -23.19 -25.22 12.30
N GLU A 235 -22.48 -25.62 13.36
CA GLU A 235 -21.03 -25.82 13.35
C GLU A 235 -20.65 -27.20 12.80
N CYS A 236 -19.49 -27.31 12.15
CA CYS A 236 -18.93 -28.59 11.73
C CYS A 236 -18.19 -29.27 12.89
N ILE A 237 -18.56 -30.53 13.18
CA ILE A 237 -17.77 -31.40 14.06
C ILE A 237 -16.72 -32.09 13.20
N CYS A 238 -15.44 -31.74 13.45
CA CYS A 238 -14.33 -32.22 12.64
C CYS A 238 -13.81 -33.58 13.10
N PRO A 239 -13.47 -34.47 12.16
CA PRO A 239 -12.90 -35.77 12.49
C PRO A 239 -11.51 -35.63 13.13
N PRO A 240 -11.07 -36.61 13.92
CA PRO A 240 -9.73 -36.66 14.49
C PRO A 240 -8.64 -36.55 13.41
N GLY A 241 -7.87 -35.45 13.47
CA GLY A 241 -6.84 -35.12 12.48
C GLY A 241 -7.17 -33.94 11.58
N PHE A 242 -8.35 -33.31 11.72
CA PHE A 242 -8.73 -32.09 11.00
C PHE A 242 -9.29 -31.02 11.94
N THR A 243 -9.17 -29.76 11.54
CA THR A 243 -9.62 -28.56 12.25
C THR A 243 -10.09 -27.49 11.26
N GLY A 244 -10.54 -26.34 11.76
CA GLY A 244 -11.14 -25.26 11.00
C GLY A 244 -12.66 -25.25 11.11
N THR A 245 -13.29 -24.16 10.67
CA THR A 245 -14.75 -24.00 10.76
C THR A 245 -15.49 -24.92 9.80
N ARG A 246 -14.80 -25.43 8.77
CA ARG A 246 -15.31 -26.39 7.78
C ARG A 246 -14.46 -27.66 7.72
N CYS A 247 -13.62 -27.92 8.72
CA CYS A 247 -12.73 -29.08 8.77
C CYS A 247 -11.75 -29.17 7.60
N GLU A 248 -11.41 -28.03 7.00
CA GLU A 248 -10.60 -27.89 5.80
C GLU A 248 -9.10 -28.02 6.05
N ARG A 249 -8.65 -27.90 7.30
CA ARG A 249 -7.23 -27.89 7.68
C ARG A 249 -6.86 -29.22 8.32
N ALA A 250 -5.85 -29.89 7.78
CA ALA A 250 -5.27 -31.07 8.42
C ALA A 250 -4.42 -30.69 9.64
N CYS A 251 -4.56 -31.44 10.73
CA CYS A 251 -3.67 -31.40 11.87
C CYS A 251 -2.31 -32.02 11.52
N ARG A 252 -1.30 -31.78 12.38
CA ARG A 252 -0.06 -32.57 12.29
C ARG A 252 -0.35 -34.03 12.59
N GLU A 253 0.43 -34.93 12.01
CA GLU A 253 0.28 -36.36 12.21
C GLU A 253 0.34 -36.71 13.72
N GLY A 254 -0.67 -37.44 14.19
CA GLY A 254 -0.79 -37.82 15.61
C GLY A 254 -1.50 -36.80 16.51
N GLN A 255 -2.00 -35.68 15.98
CA GLN A 255 -2.77 -34.69 16.75
C GLN A 255 -4.28 -34.80 16.50
N PHE A 256 -5.07 -34.41 17.51
CA PHE A 256 -6.53 -34.38 17.47
C PHE A 256 -7.09 -33.32 18.43
N GLY A 257 -8.43 -33.21 18.49
CA GLY A 257 -9.16 -32.16 19.21
C GLY A 257 -9.53 -31.00 18.28
N ARG A 258 -10.48 -30.16 18.71
CA ARG A 258 -11.05 -29.08 17.87
C ARG A 258 -9.99 -28.16 17.26
N ASN A 259 -8.89 -27.93 17.97
CA ASN A 259 -7.76 -27.08 17.56
C ASN A 259 -6.45 -27.86 17.41
N CYS A 260 -6.50 -29.18 17.20
CA CYS A 260 -5.33 -30.07 17.15
C CYS A 260 -4.45 -30.00 18.42
N GLN A 261 -5.05 -29.68 19.58
CA GLN A 261 -4.32 -29.39 20.80
C GLN A 261 -3.88 -30.65 21.58
N GLU A 262 -4.49 -31.79 21.29
CA GLU A 262 -4.17 -33.07 21.93
C GLU A 262 -3.29 -33.93 21.02
N THR A 263 -2.49 -34.82 21.62
CA THR A 263 -1.56 -35.68 20.88
C THR A 263 -1.68 -37.14 21.33
N CYS A 264 -1.68 -38.06 20.37
CA CYS A 264 -1.66 -39.49 20.64
C CYS A 264 -0.34 -39.89 21.32
N GLN A 265 -0.41 -40.41 22.56
CA GLN A 265 0.74 -40.66 23.43
C GLN A 265 1.65 -41.85 23.02
N ARG A 266 1.34 -42.57 21.94
CA ARG A 266 2.07 -43.79 21.54
C ARG A 266 3.18 -43.48 20.53
N ALA A 267 4.27 -44.24 20.60
CA ALA A 267 5.37 -44.19 19.61
C ALA A 267 4.93 -44.51 18.16
N GLN A 268 3.74 -45.10 17.95
CA GLN A 268 3.15 -45.39 16.64
C GLN A 268 1.97 -44.46 16.27
N GLY A 269 1.88 -43.28 16.90
CA GLY A 269 0.82 -42.31 16.64
C GLY A 269 -0.56 -42.76 17.13
N CYS A 270 -1.61 -42.47 16.37
CA CYS A 270 -3.00 -42.83 16.71
C CYS A 270 -3.42 -44.25 16.29
N ARG A 271 -2.45 -45.11 15.93
CA ARG A 271 -2.70 -46.51 15.58
C ARG A 271 -3.40 -47.24 16.73
N GLY A 272 -4.43 -48.01 16.39
CA GLY A 272 -5.14 -48.83 17.36
C GLY A 272 -6.15 -48.09 18.22
N LEU A 273 -6.44 -46.82 17.89
CA LEU A 273 -7.35 -45.97 18.65
C LEU A 273 -8.59 -45.65 17.81
N SER A 274 -9.76 -45.83 18.41
CA SER A 274 -11.03 -45.34 17.88
C SER A 274 -11.46 -44.11 18.67
N PHE A 275 -11.93 -43.10 17.96
CA PHE A 275 -12.32 -41.80 18.50
C PHE A 275 -13.81 -41.62 18.33
N CYS A 276 -14.49 -41.27 19.40
CA CYS A 276 -15.87 -40.83 19.40
C CYS A 276 -15.95 -39.36 19.77
N LEU A 277 -16.78 -38.62 19.03
CA LEU A 277 -17.04 -37.19 19.21
C LEU A 277 -18.53 -36.97 19.50
N PRO A 278 -18.93 -35.75 19.91
CA PRO A 278 -20.34 -35.44 20.13
C PRO A 278 -21.21 -35.74 18.91
N ASP A 279 -22.48 -36.02 19.17
CA ASP A 279 -23.46 -36.13 18.08
C ASP A 279 -23.54 -34.80 17.33
N PRO A 280 -23.69 -34.81 15.99
CA PRO A 280 -24.03 -35.98 15.17
C PRO A 280 -22.84 -36.76 14.57
N TYR A 281 -21.61 -36.61 15.05
CA TYR A 281 -20.44 -37.25 14.42
C TYR A 281 -20.37 -38.77 14.66
N GLY A 282 -20.49 -39.21 15.91
CA GLY A 282 -20.36 -40.63 16.26
C GLY A 282 -18.91 -41.08 16.49
N CYS A 283 -18.52 -42.23 15.94
CA CYS A 283 -17.19 -42.81 16.17
C CYS A 283 -16.51 -43.24 14.87
N SER A 284 -15.19 -43.09 14.79
CA SER A 284 -14.36 -43.44 13.65
C SER A 284 -12.92 -43.75 14.08
N CYS A 285 -12.11 -44.29 13.17
CA CYS A 285 -10.66 -44.25 13.29
C CYS A 285 -10.10 -42.85 13.00
N ALA A 286 -8.92 -42.54 13.56
CA ALA A 286 -8.18 -41.33 13.17
C ALA A 286 -7.87 -41.30 11.68
N SER A 287 -7.75 -40.09 11.11
CA SER A 287 -7.30 -39.95 9.71
C SER A 287 -6.03 -40.77 9.45
N GLY A 288 -5.97 -41.44 8.31
CA GLY A 288 -4.85 -42.33 7.95
C GLY A 288 -4.97 -43.78 8.40
N TRP A 289 -5.99 -44.11 9.20
CA TRP A 289 -6.22 -45.46 9.73
C TRP A 289 -7.63 -45.98 9.41
N SER A 290 -7.72 -47.29 9.21
CA SER A 290 -8.96 -48.01 8.96
C SER A 290 -8.99 -49.40 9.59
N GLY A 291 -10.10 -50.11 9.35
CA GLY A 291 -10.39 -51.43 9.87
C GLY A 291 -11.02 -51.38 11.26
N SER A 292 -11.62 -52.50 11.68
CA SER A 292 -12.34 -52.60 12.97
C SER A 292 -11.47 -52.38 14.21
N ARG A 293 -10.14 -52.36 14.04
CA ARG A 293 -9.14 -52.10 15.10
C ARG A 293 -8.33 -50.84 14.86
N CYS A 294 -8.64 -50.04 13.84
CA CYS A 294 -7.88 -48.83 13.49
C CYS A 294 -6.36 -49.07 13.38
N ASN A 295 -5.95 -50.26 12.91
CA ASN A 295 -4.55 -50.68 12.86
C ASN A 295 -4.06 -50.88 11.42
N GLN A 296 -4.93 -50.70 10.43
CA GLN A 296 -4.61 -50.80 9.01
C GLN A 296 -4.38 -49.38 8.48
N ALA A 297 -3.27 -49.17 7.78
CA ALA A 297 -3.03 -47.91 7.09
C ALA A 297 -3.98 -47.74 5.91
N CYS A 298 -4.30 -46.50 5.52
CA CYS A 298 -5.08 -46.28 4.32
C CYS A 298 -4.40 -46.86 3.07
N PRO A 299 -5.17 -47.49 2.17
CA PRO A 299 -4.66 -47.87 0.87
C PRO A 299 -4.22 -46.63 0.07
N PRO A 300 -3.27 -46.77 -0.88
CA PRO A 300 -2.83 -45.66 -1.72
C PRO A 300 -4.02 -44.98 -2.41
N GLY A 301 -4.04 -43.65 -2.40
CA GLY A 301 -5.13 -42.86 -2.99
C GLY A 301 -6.32 -42.59 -2.06
N TYR A 302 -6.30 -43.07 -0.81
CA TYR A 302 -7.35 -42.82 0.19
C TYR A 302 -6.81 -42.11 1.44
N TYR A 303 -7.67 -41.31 2.07
CA TYR A 303 -7.36 -40.54 3.27
C TYR A 303 -8.60 -40.31 4.14
N GLY A 304 -8.44 -39.58 5.25
CA GLY A 304 -9.56 -39.21 6.13
C GLY A 304 -9.94 -40.27 7.15
N PRO A 305 -10.99 -40.02 7.97
CA PRO A 305 -11.45 -40.97 8.98
C PRO A 305 -11.90 -42.27 8.31
N ASP A 306 -11.51 -43.41 8.89
CA ASP A 306 -11.74 -44.76 8.35
C ASP A 306 -11.22 -44.98 6.92
N CYS A 307 -10.36 -44.07 6.40
CA CYS A 307 -9.94 -44.03 5.00
C CYS A 307 -11.11 -43.94 4.01
N ALA A 308 -12.21 -43.30 4.41
CA ALA A 308 -13.44 -43.24 3.63
C ALA A 308 -13.38 -42.24 2.46
N LEU A 309 -12.34 -41.41 2.36
CA LEU A 309 -12.22 -40.36 1.35
C LEU A 309 -11.19 -40.74 0.29
N ALA A 310 -11.53 -40.56 -0.98
CA ALA A 310 -10.59 -40.72 -2.08
C ALA A 310 -9.89 -39.39 -2.40
N CYS A 311 -8.59 -39.45 -2.66
CA CYS A 311 -7.80 -38.32 -3.14
C CYS A 311 -8.13 -38.04 -4.61
N ALA A 312 -8.53 -36.81 -4.92
CA ALA A 312 -8.75 -36.32 -6.28
C ALA A 312 -7.75 -35.22 -6.66
N CYS A 313 -6.47 -35.41 -6.29
CA CYS A 313 -5.45 -34.38 -6.42
C CYS A 313 -5.17 -34.03 -7.89
N ARG A 314 -5.17 -32.73 -8.21
CA ARG A 314 -4.88 -32.17 -9.52
C ARG A 314 -3.49 -31.54 -9.53
N ASN A 315 -3.02 -31.14 -10.72
CA ASN A 315 -1.83 -30.31 -10.90
C ASN A 315 -0.55 -30.86 -10.23
N GLY A 316 -0.37 -32.19 -10.24
CA GLY A 316 0.79 -32.83 -9.63
C GLY A 316 0.76 -32.93 -8.10
N GLY A 317 -0.39 -32.67 -7.47
CA GLY A 317 -0.59 -32.90 -6.03
C GLY A 317 -0.45 -34.39 -5.67
N SER A 318 0.18 -34.65 -4.52
CA SER A 318 0.39 -36.02 -4.02
C SER A 318 -0.65 -36.36 -2.95
N CYS A 319 -1.04 -37.63 -2.83
CA CYS A 319 -2.02 -38.07 -1.83
C CYS A 319 -1.31 -38.55 -0.55
N ASN A 320 -1.50 -37.82 0.54
CA ASN A 320 -1.08 -38.22 1.87
C ASN A 320 -2.28 -38.80 2.64
N ARG A 321 -2.11 -39.98 3.24
CA ARG A 321 -3.19 -40.68 3.95
C ARG A 321 -3.76 -39.93 5.16
N PHE A 322 -3.01 -39.00 5.76
CA PHE A 322 -3.43 -38.21 6.91
C PHE A 322 -4.07 -36.89 6.50
N SER A 323 -3.47 -36.16 5.57
CA SER A 323 -3.88 -34.79 5.22
C SER A 323 -4.67 -34.66 3.92
N GLY A 324 -4.77 -35.72 3.11
CA GLY A 324 -5.33 -35.66 1.76
C GLY A 324 -4.32 -35.13 0.75
N CYS A 325 -4.75 -34.23 -0.14
CA CYS A 325 -3.87 -33.72 -1.19
C CYS A 325 -2.81 -32.76 -0.63
N VAL A 326 -1.54 -33.09 -0.86
CA VAL A 326 -0.39 -32.23 -0.60
C VAL A 326 -0.03 -31.54 -1.90
N CYS A 327 -0.29 -30.23 -1.93
CA CYS A 327 -0.14 -29.44 -3.15
C CYS A 327 1.31 -28.97 -3.37
N PRO A 328 1.76 -28.95 -4.64
CA PRO A 328 3.04 -28.33 -4.97
C PRO A 328 2.98 -26.82 -4.71
N ALA A 329 4.16 -26.18 -4.60
CA ALA A 329 4.25 -24.73 -4.37
C ALA A 329 3.45 -23.94 -5.42
N GLY A 330 2.69 -22.93 -4.96
CA GLY A 330 1.80 -22.12 -5.80
C GLY A 330 0.42 -22.75 -6.06
N TRP A 331 0.12 -23.91 -5.49
CA TRP A 331 -1.20 -24.55 -5.55
C TRP A 331 -1.77 -24.83 -4.17
N HIS A 332 -3.08 -24.69 -4.03
CA HIS A 332 -3.83 -24.90 -2.80
C HIS A 332 -5.27 -25.36 -3.11
N GLY A 333 -6.08 -25.54 -2.08
CA GLY A 333 -7.42 -26.14 -2.19
C GLY A 333 -7.43 -27.62 -1.83
N GLN A 334 -8.62 -28.20 -1.70
CA GLN A 334 -8.80 -29.59 -1.24
C GLN A 334 -8.18 -30.61 -2.21
N HIS A 335 -8.09 -30.24 -3.47
CA HIS A 335 -7.65 -31.07 -4.58
C HIS A 335 -6.51 -30.41 -5.37
N CYS A 336 -5.84 -29.40 -4.80
CA CYS A 336 -4.82 -28.60 -5.49
C CYS A 336 -5.32 -27.95 -6.78
N GLU A 337 -6.61 -27.60 -6.78
CA GLU A 337 -7.32 -27.03 -7.92
C GLU A 337 -7.17 -25.51 -8.03
N LYS A 338 -6.73 -24.84 -6.96
CA LYS A 338 -6.56 -23.39 -6.90
C LYS A 338 -5.09 -23.03 -7.02
N SER A 339 -4.78 -22.06 -7.87
CA SER A 339 -3.43 -21.52 -8.02
C SER A 339 -3.31 -20.21 -7.24
N ASP A 340 -2.32 -20.12 -6.37
CA ASP A 340 -1.93 -18.87 -5.75
C ASP A 340 -1.15 -18.03 -6.78
N ARG A 341 -1.76 -16.96 -7.32
CA ARG A 341 -1.04 -15.91 -8.04
C ARG A 341 -0.72 -14.79 -7.07
N PHE A 342 0.52 -14.29 -7.12
CA PHE A 342 0.92 -13.11 -6.36
C PHE A 342 -0.07 -11.97 -6.58
N PRO A 343 -0.44 -11.24 -5.50
CA PRO A 343 -1.27 -10.07 -5.67
C PRO A 343 -0.50 -9.02 -6.49
N GLN A 344 -1.22 -8.13 -7.16
CA GLN A 344 -0.62 -7.04 -7.92
C GLN A 344 -1.42 -5.76 -7.70
N ILE A 345 -0.74 -4.67 -7.39
CA ILE A 345 -1.32 -3.33 -7.35
C ILE A 345 -1.43 -2.83 -8.79
N ILE A 346 -2.66 -2.78 -9.31
CA ILE A 346 -2.90 -2.38 -10.70
C ILE A 346 -2.85 -0.86 -10.82
N LYS A 347 -3.48 -0.16 -9.87
CA LYS A 347 -3.65 1.30 -9.93
C LYS A 347 -3.31 1.95 -8.60
N LEU A 348 -2.26 2.76 -8.63
CA LEU A 348 -1.83 3.69 -7.60
C LEU A 348 -1.13 4.84 -8.32
N ALA A 349 -1.44 6.09 -7.95
CA ALA A 349 -0.73 7.24 -8.52
C ALA A 349 0.75 7.20 -8.11
N SER A 350 1.66 7.63 -9.00
CA SER A 350 3.09 7.74 -8.68
C SER A 350 3.41 8.96 -7.82
N GLU A 351 2.66 10.05 -8.03
CA GLU A 351 2.79 11.30 -7.29
C GLU A 351 1.40 11.89 -7.01
N LEU A 352 1.22 12.40 -5.80
CA LEU A 352 -0.01 13.03 -5.33
C LEU A 352 0.33 14.39 -4.72
N GLU A 353 -0.42 15.42 -5.09
CA GLU A 353 -0.30 16.76 -4.50
C GLU A 353 -1.55 17.12 -3.71
N PHE A 354 -1.38 17.52 -2.46
CA PHE A 354 -2.47 17.94 -1.57
C PHE A 354 -2.17 19.28 -0.91
N ASN A 355 -3.21 19.94 -0.42
CA ASN A 355 -3.09 21.19 0.32
C ASN A 355 -2.97 20.93 1.82
N LEU A 356 -2.17 21.75 2.51
CA LEU A 356 -2.07 21.71 3.96
C LEU A 356 -3.45 21.88 4.60
N GLY A 357 -3.82 20.99 5.52
CA GLY A 357 -5.11 20.98 6.20
C GLY A 357 -6.27 20.36 5.42
N SER A 358 -6.05 19.85 4.20
CA SER A 358 -7.10 19.14 3.44
C SER A 358 -7.29 17.70 3.95
N GLU A 359 -8.43 17.08 3.60
CA GLU A 359 -8.80 15.70 3.97
C GLU A 359 -9.04 14.81 2.74
N PRO A 360 -7.98 14.47 1.96
CA PRO A 360 -8.14 13.73 0.72
C PRO A 360 -8.45 12.24 0.93
N ILE A 361 -9.03 11.63 -0.10
CA ILE A 361 -9.24 10.18 -0.19
C ILE A 361 -8.26 9.62 -1.23
N ILE A 362 -7.50 8.60 -0.82
CA ILE A 362 -6.54 7.91 -1.68
C ILE A 362 -7.06 6.50 -1.96
N SER A 363 -7.06 6.10 -3.23
CA SER A 363 -7.47 4.76 -3.65
C SER A 363 -6.28 3.90 -4.06
N CYS A 364 -6.30 2.64 -3.62
CA CYS A 364 -5.38 1.60 -4.08
C CYS A 364 -6.18 0.45 -4.67
N VAL A 365 -5.87 0.08 -5.91
CA VAL A 365 -6.55 -1.00 -6.64
C VAL A 365 -5.62 -2.18 -6.79
N ALA A 366 -6.09 -3.36 -6.40
CA ALA A 366 -5.30 -4.57 -6.41
C ALA A 366 -6.05 -5.76 -7.02
N THR A 367 -5.30 -6.68 -7.61
CA THR A 367 -5.75 -8.00 -8.06
C THR A 367 -4.94 -9.10 -7.37
N GLY A 368 -5.38 -10.34 -7.51
CA GLY A 368 -4.71 -11.51 -6.95
C GLY A 368 -5.59 -12.75 -7.09
N ASN A 369 -4.98 -13.93 -6.97
CA ASN A 369 -5.72 -15.17 -6.82
C ASN A 369 -5.11 -15.94 -5.63
N PRO A 370 -5.77 -16.01 -4.46
CA PRO A 370 -7.07 -15.45 -4.17
C PRO A 370 -7.07 -13.91 -4.20
N LEU A 371 -8.24 -13.32 -4.50
CA LEU A 371 -8.41 -11.88 -4.49
C LEU A 371 -8.08 -11.34 -3.08
N PRO A 372 -7.33 -10.24 -2.93
CA PRO A 372 -7.02 -9.69 -1.63
C PRO A 372 -8.28 -9.36 -0.84
N ALA A 373 -8.30 -9.76 0.43
CA ALA A 373 -9.32 -9.34 1.37
C ALA A 373 -9.10 -7.86 1.76
N SER A 374 -10.13 -7.19 2.27
CA SER A 374 -10.07 -5.76 2.61
C SER A 374 -9.05 -5.42 3.70
N ASP A 375 -8.76 -6.36 4.60
CA ASP A 375 -7.73 -6.28 5.63
C ASP A 375 -6.33 -6.61 5.10
N GLY A 376 -6.22 -7.20 3.92
CA GLY A 376 -4.96 -7.45 3.21
C GLY A 376 -4.43 -6.26 2.42
N VAL A 377 -5.18 -5.15 2.31
CA VAL A 377 -4.77 -3.93 1.60
C VAL A 377 -4.56 -2.80 2.59
N GLU A 378 -3.33 -2.31 2.70
CA GLU A 378 -2.94 -1.26 3.65
C GLU A 378 -2.28 -0.08 2.91
N LEU A 379 -2.57 1.14 3.36
CA LEU A 379 -1.84 2.34 2.94
C LEU A 379 -1.06 2.90 4.13
N ARG A 380 0.26 2.98 3.99
CA ARG A 380 1.20 3.37 5.02
C ARG A 380 1.82 4.73 4.69
N LYS A 381 1.79 5.65 5.66
CA LYS A 381 2.48 6.94 5.58
C LYS A 381 4.00 6.75 5.66
N ALA A 382 4.75 7.81 5.37
CA ALA A 382 6.22 7.82 5.44
C ALA A 382 6.78 7.54 6.86
N ASP A 383 6.01 7.86 7.91
CA ASP A 383 6.34 7.58 9.31
C ASP A 383 6.02 6.13 9.75
N GLY A 384 5.42 5.33 8.86
CA GLY A 384 4.97 3.96 9.14
C GLY A 384 3.52 3.84 9.65
N THR A 385 2.81 4.95 9.83
CA THR A 385 1.41 4.94 10.28
C THR A 385 0.49 4.33 9.22
N VAL A 386 -0.32 3.35 9.59
CA VAL A 386 -1.31 2.71 8.71
C VAL A 386 -2.63 3.50 8.73
N LEU A 387 -3.12 3.88 7.55
CA LEU A 387 -4.37 4.62 7.41
C LEU A 387 -5.60 3.73 7.54
N LYS A 388 -6.70 4.30 8.05
CA LYS A 388 -7.96 3.58 8.20
C LYS A 388 -8.67 3.45 6.85
N LEU A 389 -9.07 2.23 6.53
CA LEU A 389 -9.93 1.93 5.39
C LEU A 389 -11.32 2.54 5.62
N VAL A 390 -11.81 3.27 4.63
CA VAL A 390 -13.16 3.87 4.66
C VAL A 390 -14.13 3.04 3.82
N LYS A 391 -13.67 2.54 2.68
CA LYS A 391 -14.51 1.80 1.74
C LYS A 391 -13.70 0.76 0.97
N ALA A 392 -14.28 -0.43 0.79
CA ALA A 392 -13.77 -1.46 -0.10
C ALA A 392 -14.83 -1.82 -1.15
N ILE A 393 -14.44 -1.82 -2.42
CA ILE A 393 -15.30 -2.12 -3.56
C ILE A 393 -14.70 -3.33 -4.27
N ILE A 394 -15.48 -4.42 -4.36
CA ILE A 394 -15.06 -5.67 -5.00
C ILE A 394 -15.70 -5.74 -6.39
N GLU A 395 -14.86 -5.81 -7.41
CA GLU A 395 -15.25 -6.00 -8.81
C GLU A 395 -14.70 -7.34 -9.32
N PRO A 396 -15.19 -7.86 -10.47
CA PRO A 396 -14.70 -9.13 -11.00
C PRO A 396 -13.18 -9.09 -11.24
N GLY A 397 -12.42 -9.78 -10.38
CA GLY A 397 -10.96 -9.91 -10.48
C GLY A 397 -10.14 -8.77 -9.86
N GLN A 398 -10.76 -7.78 -9.21
CA GLN A 398 -10.03 -6.70 -8.53
C GLN A 398 -10.77 -6.14 -7.31
N ILE A 399 -10.01 -5.55 -6.38
CA ILE A 399 -10.52 -4.85 -5.20
C ILE A 399 -9.98 -3.41 -5.19
N THR A 400 -10.85 -2.45 -4.94
CA THR A 400 -10.49 -1.04 -4.74
C THR A 400 -10.69 -0.67 -3.28
N CYS A 401 -9.63 -0.22 -2.61
CA CYS A 401 -9.65 0.22 -1.22
C CYS A 401 -9.41 1.73 -1.14
N GLU A 402 -10.31 2.45 -0.46
CA GLU A 402 -10.24 3.91 -0.27
C GLU A 402 -9.88 4.25 1.17
N PHE A 403 -8.85 5.09 1.33
CA PHE A 403 -8.30 5.53 2.60
C PHE A 403 -8.48 7.04 2.75
N GLN A 404 -9.12 7.49 3.83
CA GLN A 404 -9.27 8.91 4.12
C GLN A 404 -8.14 9.39 5.02
N VAL A 405 -7.48 10.46 4.60
CA VAL A 405 -6.49 11.16 5.40
C VAL A 405 -7.19 12.29 6.13
N ARG A 406 -7.00 12.39 7.45
CA ARG A 406 -7.54 13.49 8.26
C ARG A 406 -6.45 14.51 8.52
N HIS A 407 -6.76 15.78 8.26
CA HIS A 407 -5.95 16.95 8.61
C HIS A 407 -4.47 16.80 8.22
N LEU A 408 -4.16 16.95 6.93
CA LEU A 408 -2.79 16.87 6.43
C LEU A 408 -1.86 17.92 7.05
N MET A 409 -0.71 17.47 7.57
CA MET A 409 0.34 18.30 8.14
C MET A 409 1.56 18.32 7.22
N LYS A 410 2.42 19.35 7.31
CA LYS A 410 3.61 19.45 6.44
C LYS A 410 4.55 18.24 6.55
N ASP A 411 4.62 17.63 7.73
CA ASP A 411 5.47 16.46 8.02
C ASP A 411 4.94 15.16 7.42
N ASP A 412 3.68 15.14 6.96
CA ASP A 412 3.11 13.98 6.26
C ASP A 412 3.66 13.84 4.82
N ALA A 413 4.40 14.83 4.32
CA ALA A 413 5.02 14.80 3.00
C ALA A 413 6.13 13.75 2.95
N GLY A 414 6.16 12.96 1.88
CA GLY A 414 7.15 11.89 1.74
C GLY A 414 6.68 10.73 0.89
N LEU A 415 7.36 9.61 1.04
CA LEU A 415 7.09 8.41 0.26
C LEU A 415 6.18 7.46 1.06
N TRP A 416 4.93 7.37 0.63
CA TRP A 416 3.95 6.47 1.22
C TRP A 416 3.96 5.14 0.48
N GLU A 417 3.41 4.08 1.08
CA GLU A 417 3.41 2.74 0.52
C GLU A 417 2.01 2.12 0.58
N CYS A 418 1.45 1.71 -0.57
CA CYS A 418 0.34 0.76 -0.58
C CYS A 418 0.92 -0.65 -0.57
N ARG A 419 0.44 -1.49 0.36
CA ARG A 419 0.86 -2.87 0.56
C ARG A 419 -0.35 -3.78 0.41
N VAL A 420 -0.23 -4.83 -0.40
CA VAL A 420 -1.27 -5.81 -0.66
C VAL A 420 -0.76 -7.21 -0.34
N SER A 421 -1.47 -7.91 0.54
CA SER A 421 -1.08 -9.22 1.05
C SER A 421 -2.18 -10.26 0.82
N THR A 422 -1.79 -11.43 0.33
CA THR A 422 -2.67 -12.60 0.17
C THR A 422 -1.95 -13.88 0.61
N THR A 423 -2.63 -15.02 0.61
CA THR A 423 -1.96 -16.33 0.80
C THR A 423 -0.92 -16.62 -0.28
N GLY A 424 -1.10 -16.06 -1.48
CA GLY A 424 -0.14 -16.18 -2.58
C GLY A 424 1.05 -15.23 -2.48
N GLY A 425 1.03 -14.28 -1.54
CA GLY A 425 2.20 -13.48 -1.18
C GLY A 425 1.97 -11.97 -1.15
N GLN A 426 3.11 -11.31 -1.37
CA GLN A 426 3.47 -9.89 -1.34
C GLN A 426 3.33 -9.00 -2.57
N ASP A 427 2.62 -7.86 -2.55
CA ASP A 427 2.99 -6.74 -3.44
C ASP A 427 2.98 -5.40 -2.70
N SER A 428 3.88 -4.49 -3.07
CA SER A 428 3.87 -3.12 -2.55
C SER A 428 4.32 -2.10 -3.58
N ARG A 429 3.66 -0.94 -3.57
CA ARG A 429 3.98 0.19 -4.44
C ARG A 429 4.02 1.48 -3.65
N LYS A 430 5.04 2.28 -3.93
CA LYS A 430 5.29 3.56 -3.28
C LYS A 430 4.66 4.71 -4.07
N VAL A 431 4.13 5.70 -3.37
CA VAL A 431 3.57 6.93 -3.92
C VAL A 431 4.19 8.14 -3.22
N LYS A 432 4.66 9.11 -4.00
CA LYS A 432 5.22 10.35 -3.46
C LYS A 432 4.09 11.33 -3.16
N VAL A 433 3.96 11.72 -1.90
CA VAL A 433 2.95 12.68 -1.44
C VAL A 433 3.64 14.02 -1.19
N ASN A 434 3.22 15.03 -1.96
CA ASN A 434 3.67 16.41 -1.81
C ASN A 434 2.57 17.24 -1.15
N ILE A 435 2.95 18.01 -0.14
CA ILE A 435 2.02 18.88 0.59
C ILE A 435 2.38 20.32 0.28
N ARG A 436 1.40 21.06 -0.25
CA ARG A 436 1.53 22.45 -0.69
C ARG A 436 0.81 23.37 0.29
N VAL A 437 1.38 24.55 0.51
CA VAL A 437 0.80 25.55 1.41
C VAL A 437 -0.14 26.48 0.63
N PRO A 438 -1.42 26.62 1.02
CA PRO A 438 -2.35 27.56 0.40
C PRO A 438 -1.84 29.01 0.43
N PRO A 439 -2.07 29.82 -0.63
CA PRO A 439 -1.48 31.15 -0.76
C PRO A 439 -2.17 32.19 0.13
N ALA A 440 -1.40 32.97 0.89
CA ALA A 440 -1.93 34.03 1.77
C ALA A 440 -1.32 35.40 1.43
N PRO A 441 -2.12 36.43 1.10
CA PRO A 441 -1.62 37.78 0.82
C PRO A 441 -0.89 38.39 2.03
N LEU A 442 0.28 38.96 1.79
CA LEU A 442 1.07 39.64 2.83
C LEU A 442 0.80 41.14 2.88
N SER A 443 0.39 41.72 1.76
CA SER A 443 0.11 43.16 1.61
C SER A 443 -1.37 43.42 1.34
N PRO A 444 -1.91 44.57 1.79
CA PRO A 444 -3.28 44.97 1.48
C PRO A 444 -3.41 45.35 -0.01
N PRO A 445 -4.62 45.25 -0.60
CA PRO A 445 -4.86 45.64 -1.99
C PRO A 445 -4.60 47.14 -2.22
N ARG A 446 -4.05 47.50 -3.39
CA ARG A 446 -3.70 48.88 -3.73
C ARG A 446 -4.76 49.55 -4.59
N LEU A 447 -5.11 50.79 -4.26
CA LEU A 447 -6.00 51.61 -5.09
C LEU A 447 -5.20 52.23 -6.24
N LEU A 448 -5.62 51.97 -7.47
CA LEU A 448 -4.97 52.51 -8.68
C LEU A 448 -5.70 53.73 -9.24
N ALA A 449 -7.02 53.68 -9.26
CA ALA A 449 -7.87 54.79 -9.71
C ALA A 449 -9.20 54.76 -8.94
N LYS A 450 -9.79 55.94 -8.74
CA LYS A 450 -11.11 56.11 -8.12
C LYS A 450 -11.96 57.03 -8.98
N GLN A 451 -13.26 56.74 -9.02
CA GLN A 451 -14.30 57.56 -9.65
C GLN A 451 -15.51 57.65 -8.70
N SER A 452 -16.54 58.37 -9.13
CA SER A 452 -17.78 58.54 -8.37
C SER A 452 -18.47 57.23 -7.97
N ARG A 453 -18.41 56.19 -8.83
CA ARG A 453 -19.06 54.88 -8.58
C ARG A 453 -18.16 53.68 -8.85
N GLN A 454 -16.86 53.91 -9.03
CA GLN A 454 -15.91 52.86 -9.39
C GLN A 454 -14.60 52.99 -8.61
N LEU A 455 -14.00 51.85 -8.29
CA LEU A 455 -12.65 51.75 -7.74
C LEU A 455 -11.86 50.71 -8.54
N VAL A 456 -10.69 51.08 -9.06
CA VAL A 456 -9.78 50.16 -9.74
C VAL A 456 -8.73 49.72 -8.74
N VAL A 457 -8.70 48.42 -8.45
CA VAL A 457 -7.93 47.81 -7.37
C VAL A 457 -6.89 46.86 -7.94
N SER A 458 -5.63 47.04 -7.56
CA SER A 458 -4.60 46.02 -7.75
C SER A 458 -4.68 45.02 -6.58
N PRO A 459 -4.95 43.73 -6.85
CA PRO A 459 -5.29 42.78 -5.79
C PRO A 459 -4.15 42.47 -4.83
N VAL A 460 -2.95 42.08 -5.29
CA VAL A 460 -1.82 41.70 -4.42
C VAL A 460 -0.48 41.88 -5.15
N ASP A 461 0.54 42.41 -4.47
CA ASP A 461 1.92 42.47 -4.98
C ASP A 461 2.81 41.33 -4.45
N CYS A 462 2.53 40.83 -3.24
CA CYS A 462 3.29 39.76 -2.58
C CYS A 462 2.38 38.84 -1.74
N PHE A 463 2.62 37.53 -1.80
CA PHE A 463 1.91 36.51 -1.03
C PHE A 463 2.90 35.47 -0.46
N SER A 464 2.46 34.75 0.57
CA SER A 464 3.15 33.59 1.15
C SER A 464 2.46 32.30 0.70
N GLY A 465 3.13 31.15 0.83
CA GLY A 465 2.63 29.84 0.39
C GLY A 465 3.22 29.40 -0.96
N ASP A 466 2.74 28.26 -1.48
CA ASP A 466 3.25 27.63 -2.70
C ASP A 466 2.30 27.86 -3.89
N GLY A 467 2.82 28.33 -5.03
CA GLY A 467 2.05 28.55 -6.25
C GLY A 467 1.54 27.27 -6.94
N PRO A 468 0.80 27.35 -8.06
CA PRO A 468 0.30 28.56 -8.74
C PRO A 468 -1.05 29.05 -8.17
N ILE A 469 -1.30 30.36 -8.27
CA ILE A 469 -2.62 30.96 -7.97
C ILE A 469 -3.53 30.73 -9.17
N VAL A 470 -4.73 30.21 -8.94
CA VAL A 470 -5.75 30.00 -9.99
C VAL A 470 -6.94 30.91 -9.87
N SER A 471 -7.21 31.46 -8.69
CA SER A 471 -8.27 32.46 -8.53
C SER A 471 -7.98 33.44 -7.41
N ILE A 472 -8.48 34.65 -7.61
CA ILE A 472 -8.38 35.78 -6.70
C ILE A 472 -9.81 36.21 -6.35
N LYS A 473 -10.17 36.09 -5.08
CA LYS A 473 -11.47 36.52 -4.55
C LYS A 473 -11.28 37.86 -3.83
N LEU A 474 -11.76 38.94 -4.43
CA LEU A 474 -11.77 40.28 -3.85
C LEU A 474 -13.05 40.46 -3.02
N LEU A 475 -12.93 40.75 -1.73
CA LEU A 475 -14.05 41.00 -0.83
C LEU A 475 -14.13 42.49 -0.50
N TYR A 476 -15.32 43.08 -0.59
CA TYR A 476 -15.54 44.49 -0.25
C TYR A 476 -16.87 44.72 0.46
N LYS A 477 -16.91 45.74 1.32
CA LYS A 477 -18.15 46.26 1.93
C LYS A 477 -17.98 47.73 2.34
N PRO A 478 -19.06 48.50 2.50
CA PRO A 478 -18.96 49.85 3.07
C PRO A 478 -18.44 49.80 4.51
N LYS A 479 -17.60 50.76 4.90
CA LYS A 479 -16.90 50.79 6.19
C LYS A 479 -17.85 50.90 7.39
N ASP A 480 -18.88 51.71 7.24
CA ASP A 480 -19.87 51.98 8.30
C ASP A 480 -21.03 50.96 8.30
N ASP A 481 -20.90 49.89 7.51
CA ASP A 481 -21.95 48.90 7.29
C ASP A 481 -21.56 47.55 7.93
N THR A 482 -22.50 46.97 8.67
CA THR A 482 -22.37 45.62 9.28
C THR A 482 -22.76 44.50 8.31
N SER A 483 -23.18 44.85 7.09
CA SER A 483 -23.59 43.93 6.04
C SER A 483 -22.56 42.85 5.66
N VAL A 484 -23.09 41.79 5.05
CA VAL A 484 -22.31 40.68 4.47
C VAL A 484 -21.37 41.21 3.39
N TRP A 485 -20.15 40.67 3.34
CA TRP A 485 -19.15 41.03 2.34
C TRP A 485 -19.65 40.71 0.93
N SER A 486 -19.53 41.67 0.01
CA SER A 486 -19.65 41.41 -1.42
C SER A 486 -18.34 40.81 -1.94
N SER A 487 -18.40 39.91 -2.92
CA SER A 487 -17.21 39.25 -3.48
C SER A 487 -17.20 39.21 -4.99
N ILE A 488 -16.03 39.39 -5.59
CA ILE A 488 -15.76 39.17 -7.01
C ILE A 488 -14.64 38.14 -7.10
N VAL A 489 -14.80 37.13 -7.96
CA VAL A 489 -13.77 36.13 -8.23
C VAL A 489 -13.23 36.37 -9.64
N VAL A 490 -11.91 36.40 -9.77
CA VAL A 490 -11.20 36.63 -11.04
C VAL A 490 -10.11 35.57 -11.19
N ASP A 491 -9.92 35.07 -12.42
CA ASP A 491 -9.00 33.97 -12.72
C ASP A 491 -7.56 34.46 -13.04
N ASN A 492 -7.34 35.77 -13.14
CA ASN A 492 -6.04 36.38 -13.45
C ASN A 492 -5.63 37.43 -12.40
N SER A 493 -4.37 37.87 -12.46
CA SER A 493 -3.80 38.92 -11.61
C SER A 493 -3.97 40.34 -12.17
N GLU A 494 -4.94 40.57 -13.06
CA GLU A 494 -5.18 41.90 -13.60
C GLU A 494 -5.87 42.82 -12.58
N ASN A 495 -5.87 44.11 -12.89
CA ASN A 495 -6.51 45.11 -12.07
C ASN A 495 -8.03 44.89 -12.07
N ILE A 496 -8.62 44.83 -10.87
CA ILE A 496 -10.04 44.52 -10.68
C ILE A 496 -10.80 45.83 -10.51
N THR A 497 -11.79 46.07 -11.37
CA THR A 497 -12.68 47.25 -11.26
C THR A 497 -13.93 46.89 -10.47
N LEU A 498 -14.04 47.45 -9.26
CA LEU A 498 -15.29 47.47 -8.49
C LEU A 498 -16.22 48.52 -9.08
N MET A 499 -17.41 48.09 -9.52
CA MET A 499 -18.42 48.96 -10.13
C MET A 499 -19.66 49.11 -9.24
N ASN A 500 -20.55 50.04 -9.61
CA ASN A 500 -21.83 50.29 -8.94
C ASN A 500 -21.71 50.66 -7.46
N LEU A 501 -20.63 51.35 -7.09
CA LEU A 501 -20.40 51.80 -5.72
C LEU A 501 -21.13 53.12 -5.43
N ARG A 502 -21.32 53.42 -4.14
CA ARG A 502 -21.89 54.70 -3.69
C ARG A 502 -20.82 55.80 -3.76
N PRO A 503 -21.11 57.01 -4.27
CA PRO A 503 -20.19 58.15 -4.22
C PRO A 503 -19.85 58.56 -2.78
N VAL A 504 -18.67 59.15 -2.60
CA VAL A 504 -18.19 59.67 -1.31
C VAL A 504 -18.36 58.66 -0.15
N THR A 505 -18.12 57.38 -0.43
CA THR A 505 -18.33 56.29 0.52
C THR A 505 -17.04 55.53 0.73
N ALA A 506 -16.66 55.31 1.99
CA ALA A 506 -15.51 54.47 2.34
C ALA A 506 -15.88 52.99 2.28
N TYR A 507 -15.07 52.20 1.57
CA TYR A 507 -15.18 50.76 1.44
C TYR A 507 -13.96 50.08 2.07
N VAL A 508 -14.20 49.02 2.84
CA VAL A 508 -13.15 48.11 3.30
C VAL A 508 -13.02 46.99 2.28
N VAL A 509 -11.81 46.76 1.79
CA VAL A 509 -11.49 45.80 0.74
C VAL A 509 -10.38 44.87 1.21
N LYS A 510 -10.52 43.57 0.95
CA LYS A 510 -9.46 42.56 1.20
C LYS A 510 -9.47 41.47 0.15
N VAL A 511 -8.39 40.71 0.08
CA VAL A 511 -8.18 39.68 -0.95
C VAL A 511 -8.03 38.31 -0.33
N GLN A 512 -8.51 37.29 -1.03
CA GLN A 512 -8.28 35.88 -0.73
C GLN A 512 -7.78 35.20 -2.00
N LEU A 513 -6.66 34.47 -1.90
CA LEU A 513 -6.05 33.76 -3.02
C LEU A 513 -6.37 32.27 -2.92
N SER A 514 -6.44 31.60 -4.06
CA SER A 514 -6.69 30.16 -4.12
C SER A 514 -5.74 29.47 -5.10
N ARG A 515 -5.30 28.25 -4.72
CA ARG A 515 -4.52 27.34 -5.57
C ARG A 515 -5.33 26.09 -5.95
N PRO A 516 -4.87 25.27 -6.92
CA PRO A 516 -5.58 24.06 -7.32
C PRO A 516 -5.78 23.05 -6.17
N GLY A 517 -6.87 22.29 -6.24
CA GLY A 517 -7.17 21.17 -5.33
C GLY A 517 -7.97 21.57 -4.08
N ASP A 518 -8.55 20.55 -3.43
CA ASP A 518 -9.35 20.72 -2.22
C ASP A 518 -8.52 21.34 -1.09
N GLY A 519 -9.10 22.29 -0.35
CA GLY A 519 -8.38 23.06 0.67
C GLY A 519 -7.38 24.08 0.11
N GLY A 520 -7.44 24.38 -1.19
CA GLY A 520 -6.56 25.35 -1.84
C GLY A 520 -6.90 26.83 -1.58
N GLU A 521 -8.04 27.14 -0.94
CA GLU A 521 -8.38 28.51 -0.54
C GLU A 521 -7.50 28.96 0.64
N GLY A 522 -6.66 29.95 0.41
CA GLY A 522 -5.82 30.52 1.45
C GLY A 522 -6.57 31.48 2.38
N SER A 523 -5.87 31.95 3.41
CA SER A 523 -6.43 32.91 4.37
C SER A 523 -6.66 34.28 3.75
N LYS A 524 -7.65 35.01 4.24
CA LYS A 524 -7.94 36.39 3.81
C LYS A 524 -6.80 37.32 4.25
N GLY A 525 -6.32 38.13 3.32
CA GLY A 525 -5.25 39.11 3.54
C GLY A 525 -5.69 40.34 4.35
N PRO A 526 -4.75 41.26 4.62
CA PRO A 526 -5.02 42.50 5.33
C PRO A 526 -5.99 43.42 4.57
N GLU A 527 -6.74 44.22 5.33
CA GLU A 527 -7.79 45.11 4.84
C GLU A 527 -7.24 46.49 4.42
N ALA A 528 -7.74 47.02 3.32
CA ALA A 528 -7.50 48.39 2.86
C ALA A 528 -8.80 49.19 2.86
N VAL A 529 -8.72 50.49 3.21
CA VAL A 529 -9.87 51.40 3.10
C VAL A 529 -9.72 52.24 1.84
N MET A 530 -10.73 52.21 0.99
CA MET A 530 -10.77 52.92 -0.29
C MET A 530 -12.01 53.80 -0.36
N VAL A 531 -11.89 55.02 -0.88
CA VAL A 531 -12.98 56.00 -0.89
C VAL A 531 -13.29 56.40 -2.32
N THR A 532 -14.57 56.29 -2.70
CA THR A 532 -15.09 56.75 -4.00
C THR A 532 -15.12 58.28 -4.07
N GLU A 533 -15.03 58.84 -5.28
CA GLU A 533 -15.03 60.28 -5.47
C GLU A 533 -16.44 60.89 -5.45
N CYS A 534 -16.50 62.22 -5.53
CA CYS A 534 -17.74 62.95 -5.77
C CYS A 534 -18.30 62.61 -7.16
N LEU A 535 -19.61 62.86 -7.35
CA LEU A 535 -20.25 62.73 -8.66
C LEU A 535 -19.60 63.65 -9.69
N GLU A 536 -19.41 63.15 -10.92
CA GLU A 536 -18.87 63.95 -12.03
C GLU A 536 -19.79 65.15 -12.33
N PRO A 537 -19.25 66.32 -12.72
CA PRO A 537 -20.06 67.48 -13.05
C PRO A 537 -20.97 67.20 -14.25
N THR A 538 -22.28 67.33 -14.07
CA THR A 538 -23.27 66.97 -15.09
C THR A 538 -23.44 68.00 -16.21
N VAL A 539 -22.92 69.24 -16.05
CA VAL A 539 -23.15 70.34 -17.01
C VAL A 539 -21.90 71.20 -17.23
N LYS A 540 -21.58 71.48 -18.52
CA LYS A 540 -20.48 72.37 -18.95
C LYS A 540 -21.02 73.78 -19.27
N PRO A 541 -20.49 74.86 -18.66
CA PRO A 541 -20.80 76.24 -19.06
C PRO A 541 -20.33 76.52 -20.49
N VAL A 542 -21.08 77.32 -21.25
CA VAL A 542 -20.76 77.70 -22.63
C VAL A 542 -20.25 79.14 -22.66
N ILE A 543 -19.06 79.37 -23.22
CA ILE A 543 -18.50 80.71 -23.41
C ILE A 543 -19.33 81.44 -24.47
N GLU A 544 -19.89 82.60 -24.11
CA GLU A 544 -20.69 83.43 -25.03
C GLU A 544 -19.83 84.41 -25.82
N GLY A 545 -18.70 84.86 -25.26
CA GLY A 545 -17.80 85.79 -25.93
C GLY A 545 -16.54 86.08 -25.12
N TRP A 546 -15.65 86.86 -25.72
CA TRP A 546 -14.50 87.45 -25.05
C TRP A 546 -14.08 88.77 -25.73
N SER A 547 -13.45 89.67 -24.97
CA SER A 547 -12.92 90.95 -25.47
C SER A 547 -11.61 91.31 -24.77
N ILE A 548 -10.76 92.08 -25.44
CA ILE A 548 -9.49 92.61 -24.88
C ILE A 548 -9.73 94.08 -24.51
N GLU A 549 -9.55 94.41 -23.22
CA GLU A 549 -9.61 95.79 -22.70
C GLU A 549 -8.23 96.47 -22.82
N GLU A 550 -8.15 97.80 -22.70
CA GLU A 550 -7.02 98.69 -23.06
C GLU A 550 -5.66 98.45 -22.35
N LYS A 551 -5.52 97.40 -21.53
CA LYS A 551 -4.29 97.05 -20.78
C LYS A 551 -3.93 95.56 -20.80
N ASN A 552 -4.12 94.90 -21.94
CA ASN A 552 -3.81 93.47 -22.10
C ASN A 552 -4.63 92.56 -21.16
N THR A 553 -5.82 93.03 -20.76
CA THR A 553 -6.76 92.32 -19.89
C THR A 553 -7.83 91.65 -20.75
N LEU A 554 -7.94 90.33 -20.66
CA LEU A 554 -8.95 89.54 -21.35
C LEU A 554 -10.21 89.44 -20.48
N HIS A 555 -11.35 89.92 -20.98
CA HIS A 555 -12.67 89.73 -20.37
C HIS A 555 -13.40 88.58 -21.06
N VAL A 556 -13.92 87.62 -20.30
CA VAL A 556 -14.60 86.43 -20.81
C VAL A 556 -15.95 86.26 -20.11
N ASN A 557 -16.99 85.95 -20.88
CA ASN A 557 -18.37 85.76 -20.40
C ASN A 557 -18.94 84.41 -20.86
N TRP A 558 -19.78 83.80 -20.02
CA TRP A 558 -20.35 82.46 -20.23
C TRP A 558 -21.78 82.34 -19.70
N LYS A 559 -22.52 81.36 -20.22
CA LYS A 559 -23.86 80.99 -19.75
C LYS A 559 -23.95 79.54 -19.31
N LEU A 560 -24.87 79.26 -18.40
CA LEU A 560 -25.24 77.90 -17.99
C LEU A 560 -26.48 77.40 -18.75
N PRO A 561 -26.49 76.15 -19.24
CA PRO A 561 -27.68 75.54 -19.83
C PRO A 561 -28.87 75.51 -18.85
N SER A 562 -30.09 75.67 -19.36
CA SER A 562 -31.31 75.86 -18.56
C SER A 562 -31.72 74.65 -17.69
N ASN A 563 -31.09 73.49 -17.86
CA ASN A 563 -31.48 72.21 -17.25
C ASN A 563 -30.30 71.60 -16.46
N HIS A 564 -29.80 72.32 -15.45
CA HIS A 564 -28.67 71.88 -14.62
C HIS A 564 -29.11 71.46 -13.22
N GLU A 565 -28.49 70.39 -12.70
CA GLU A 565 -28.60 69.99 -11.30
C GLU A 565 -27.87 70.98 -10.37
N PRO A 566 -28.19 71.03 -9.06
CA PRO A 566 -27.56 71.96 -8.12
C PRO A 566 -26.04 71.74 -8.06
N ALA A 567 -25.27 72.76 -8.47
CA ALA A 567 -23.81 72.77 -8.45
C ALA A 567 -23.27 73.96 -7.64
N HIS A 568 -22.14 73.75 -6.98
CA HIS A 568 -21.57 74.72 -6.03
C HIS A 568 -20.65 75.77 -6.68
N GLY A 569 -20.23 75.59 -7.94
CA GLY A 569 -19.29 76.47 -8.63
C GLY A 569 -18.67 75.83 -9.86
N PHE A 570 -17.72 76.50 -10.50
CA PHE A 570 -16.97 76.00 -11.66
C PHE A 570 -15.56 76.61 -11.72
N ILE A 571 -14.66 76.00 -12.48
CA ILE A 571 -13.27 76.46 -12.64
C ILE A 571 -13.07 76.96 -14.08
N VAL A 572 -12.41 78.11 -14.23
CA VAL A 572 -12.09 78.73 -15.54
C VAL A 572 -10.61 78.58 -15.82
N HIS A 573 -10.28 77.94 -16.95
CA HIS A 573 -8.90 77.73 -17.42
C HIS A 573 -8.63 78.55 -18.68
N LEU A 574 -7.47 79.20 -18.75
CA LEU A 574 -6.93 79.84 -19.95
C LEU A 574 -5.71 79.06 -20.42
N PHE A 575 -5.67 78.75 -21.72
CA PHE A 575 -4.57 78.04 -22.35
C PHE A 575 -3.88 78.90 -23.41
N ASP A 576 -2.58 78.70 -23.61
CA ASP A 576 -1.82 79.34 -24.68
C ASP A 576 -2.04 78.64 -26.04
N SER A 577 -1.36 79.13 -27.09
CA SER A 577 -1.46 78.56 -28.45
C SER A 577 -0.93 77.12 -28.55
N ALA A 578 -0.08 76.69 -27.61
CA ALA A 578 0.41 75.32 -27.47
C ALA A 578 -0.47 74.46 -26.53
N ARG A 579 -1.64 74.96 -26.12
CA ARG A 579 -2.60 74.33 -25.19
C ARG A 579 -2.05 74.09 -23.79
N ARG A 580 -1.09 74.89 -23.33
CA ARG A 580 -0.59 74.84 -21.95
C ARG A 580 -1.39 75.79 -21.07
N LEU A 581 -1.74 75.34 -19.86
CA LEU A 581 -2.49 76.14 -18.91
C LEU A 581 -1.64 77.35 -18.47
N VAL A 582 -2.08 78.55 -18.80
CA VAL A 582 -1.40 79.82 -18.46
C VAL A 582 -2.09 80.55 -17.31
N TRP A 583 -3.36 80.25 -17.05
CA TRP A 583 -4.10 80.85 -15.93
C TRP A 583 -5.29 79.98 -15.51
N GLU A 584 -5.57 79.91 -14.20
CA GLU A 584 -6.69 79.17 -13.61
C GLU A 584 -7.36 80.00 -12.51
N LYS A 585 -8.68 79.95 -12.43
CA LYS A 585 -9.44 80.52 -11.32
C LYS A 585 -10.67 79.71 -10.96
N ASN A 586 -10.81 79.44 -9.67
CA ASN A 586 -12.00 78.81 -9.11
C ASN A 586 -13.09 79.86 -8.83
N ILE A 587 -14.29 79.62 -9.36
CA ILE A 587 -15.47 80.46 -9.18
C ILE A 587 -16.46 79.72 -8.29
N THR A 588 -16.55 80.17 -7.04
CA THR A 588 -17.27 79.48 -5.96
C THR A 588 -18.78 79.77 -5.93
N SER A 589 -19.33 80.45 -6.94
CA SER A 589 -20.76 80.69 -7.07
C SER A 589 -21.19 80.55 -8.52
N ILE A 590 -22.21 79.72 -8.75
CA ILE A 590 -22.77 79.45 -10.08
C ILE A 590 -23.45 80.68 -10.71
N SER A 591 -23.74 81.72 -9.91
CA SER A 591 -24.33 82.98 -10.36
C SER A 591 -23.34 83.93 -11.05
N VAL A 592 -22.03 83.66 -10.99
CA VAL A 592 -21.01 84.47 -11.67
C VAL A 592 -20.97 84.07 -13.14
N LEU A 593 -21.09 85.04 -14.05
CA LEU A 593 -21.17 84.79 -15.51
C LEU A 593 -20.02 85.42 -16.31
N SER A 594 -19.04 86.05 -15.66
CA SER A 594 -17.87 86.62 -16.33
C SER A 594 -16.61 86.76 -15.44
N ALA A 595 -15.43 86.89 -16.06
CA ALA A 595 -14.14 87.15 -15.39
C ALA A 595 -13.16 87.99 -16.25
N ARG A 596 -12.19 88.66 -15.59
CA ARG A 596 -11.07 89.40 -16.21
C ARG A 596 -9.72 88.72 -15.93
N ILE A 597 -8.82 88.63 -16.92
CA ILE A 597 -7.54 87.89 -16.87
C ILE A 597 -6.36 88.77 -17.37
N VAL A 598 -5.20 88.74 -16.71
CA VAL A 598 -3.98 89.51 -17.07
C VAL A 598 -2.76 88.56 -17.21
N PRO A 599 -2.06 88.46 -18.37
CA PRO A 599 -0.91 87.55 -18.58
C PRO A 599 0.43 88.09 -18.05
N GLU A 600 1.29 87.22 -17.51
CA GLU A 600 2.51 87.58 -16.75
C GLU A 600 3.84 87.65 -17.56
N TYR A 601 3.95 87.12 -18.79
CA TYR A 601 5.21 87.14 -19.57
C TYR A 601 5.00 87.36 -21.10
N PRO A 602 5.33 88.54 -21.66
CA PRO A 602 4.95 88.91 -23.04
C PRO A 602 5.83 88.37 -24.19
N ASN A 603 7.02 87.79 -23.94
CA ASN A 603 8.02 87.53 -25.00
C ASN A 603 8.34 86.06 -25.34
N GLY A 604 7.67 85.06 -24.73
CA GLY A 604 7.85 83.64 -25.06
C GLY A 604 9.21 83.04 -24.63
N GLY A 605 9.20 81.98 -23.82
CA GLY A 605 10.39 81.40 -23.16
C GLY A 605 11.51 80.83 -24.06
N ILE A 606 12.55 80.27 -23.43
CA ILE A 606 13.79 79.75 -24.07
C ILE A 606 13.51 78.55 -24.99
N THR A 607 14.11 78.53 -26.19
CA THR A 607 13.90 77.53 -27.23
C THR A 607 15.02 76.50 -27.41
N LYS A 608 16.30 76.87 -27.17
CA LYS A 608 17.48 75.97 -27.18
C LYS A 608 18.70 76.64 -26.51
N TYR A 609 19.78 75.89 -26.30
CA TYR A 609 21.10 76.41 -25.90
C TYR A 609 22.14 76.15 -27.00
N ILE A 610 23.12 77.04 -27.12
CA ILE A 610 24.22 76.98 -28.10
C ILE A 610 25.54 76.91 -27.34
N VAL A 611 26.37 75.91 -27.63
CA VAL A 611 27.69 75.65 -27.01
C VAL A 611 28.80 75.93 -28.02
N GLU A 612 29.78 76.76 -27.65
CA GLU A 612 30.99 77.01 -28.43
C GLU A 612 32.18 76.24 -27.82
N LEU A 613 32.99 75.58 -28.65
CA LEU A 613 34.14 74.76 -28.31
C LEU A 613 35.39 75.25 -29.06
N GLN A 614 36.53 75.40 -28.36
CA GLN A 614 37.82 75.73 -28.98
C GLN A 614 38.99 74.97 -28.32
N GLN A 615 39.93 74.45 -29.12
CA GLN A 615 41.15 73.80 -28.60
C GLN A 615 42.14 74.86 -28.08
N VAL A 616 42.62 74.70 -26.84
CA VAL A 616 43.56 75.63 -26.21
C VAL A 616 44.97 75.35 -26.74
N GLY A 617 45.54 76.31 -27.46
CA GLY A 617 46.91 76.25 -28.02
C GLY A 617 47.00 75.72 -29.46
N GLY A 618 45.88 75.40 -30.12
CA GLY A 618 45.81 75.08 -31.55
C GLY A 618 45.37 76.28 -32.40
N THR A 619 45.69 76.28 -33.69
CA THR A 619 45.27 77.31 -34.67
C THR A 619 43.86 77.07 -35.24
N SER A 620 43.03 76.24 -34.60
CA SER A 620 41.69 75.88 -35.09
C SER A 620 40.63 76.95 -34.76
N GLU A 621 39.76 77.26 -35.72
CA GLU A 621 38.57 78.11 -35.51
C GLU A 621 37.58 77.50 -34.47
N PRO A 622 36.77 78.32 -33.78
CA PRO A 622 35.79 77.83 -32.79
C PRO A 622 34.65 77.04 -33.45
N GLN A 623 34.29 75.89 -32.87
CA GLN A 623 33.19 75.04 -33.33
C GLN A 623 31.92 75.27 -32.48
N TRP A 624 30.75 75.16 -33.10
CA TRP A 624 29.45 75.50 -32.51
C TRP A 624 28.51 74.28 -32.53
N ILE A 625 27.88 73.98 -31.39
CA ILE A 625 27.03 72.79 -31.20
C ILE A 625 25.75 73.21 -30.44
N ASP A 626 24.59 72.87 -30.99
CA ASP A 626 23.29 73.17 -30.39
C ASP A 626 22.77 72.01 -29.52
N THR A 627 21.96 72.33 -28.50
CA THR A 627 21.11 71.34 -27.80
C THR A 627 19.89 70.98 -28.63
N ASP A 628 19.31 69.80 -28.39
CA ASP A 628 18.21 69.28 -29.21
C ASP A 628 16.88 70.03 -28.94
N ASN A 629 16.70 70.60 -27.74
CA ASN A 629 15.58 71.48 -27.36
C ASN A 629 15.91 72.41 -26.16
N GLY A 630 14.98 73.30 -25.81
CA GLY A 630 15.11 74.31 -24.73
C GLY A 630 15.12 73.79 -23.27
N PRO A 631 14.39 72.72 -22.92
CA PRO A 631 14.50 72.12 -21.59
C PRO A 631 15.79 71.33 -21.35
N GLU A 632 16.47 70.85 -22.39
CA GLU A 632 17.73 70.11 -22.25
C GLU A 632 18.93 71.03 -22.03
N THR A 633 19.54 70.91 -20.85
CA THR A 633 20.70 71.72 -20.42
C THR A 633 22.04 70.97 -20.51
N THR A 634 22.06 69.79 -21.13
CA THR A 634 23.27 68.93 -21.22
C THR A 634 23.47 68.38 -22.64
N LYS A 635 24.73 68.28 -23.12
CA LYS A 635 25.09 67.70 -24.44
C LYS A 635 26.44 66.99 -24.36
N ILE A 636 26.54 65.79 -24.94
CA ILE A 636 27.79 65.01 -25.03
C ILE A 636 28.49 65.35 -26.36
N ILE A 637 29.77 65.74 -26.29
CA ILE A 637 30.59 66.11 -27.47
C ILE A 637 31.61 64.99 -27.72
N GLY A 638 31.52 64.34 -28.89
CA GLY A 638 32.44 63.30 -29.32
C GLY A 638 33.52 63.80 -30.29
N GLY A 639 34.53 62.98 -30.56
CA GLY A 639 35.57 63.27 -31.57
C GLY A 639 36.68 64.23 -31.13
N LEU A 640 36.87 64.43 -29.83
CA LEU A 640 37.94 65.28 -29.29
C LEU A 640 39.28 64.51 -29.25
N ASN A 641 40.38 65.22 -29.48
CA ASN A 641 41.73 64.64 -29.39
C ASN A 641 42.04 64.26 -27.94
N ALA A 642 42.72 63.13 -27.74
CA ALA A 642 43.15 62.67 -26.42
C ALA A 642 44.19 63.62 -25.79
N SER A 643 44.28 63.64 -24.45
CA SER A 643 45.25 64.47 -23.69
C SER A 643 45.25 65.98 -24.00
N THR A 644 44.16 66.52 -24.56
CA THR A 644 44.08 67.87 -25.12
C THR A 644 43.13 68.75 -24.30
N THR A 645 43.51 70.01 -24.05
CA THR A 645 42.67 70.98 -23.31
C THR A 645 41.79 71.79 -24.27
N TYR A 646 40.49 71.86 -23.97
CA TYR A 646 39.49 72.61 -24.71
C TYR A 646 38.83 73.68 -23.82
N GLN A 647 38.37 74.77 -24.42
CA GLN A 647 37.63 75.87 -23.82
C GLN A 647 36.18 75.88 -24.34
N PHE A 648 35.22 76.12 -23.44
CA PHE A 648 33.77 76.03 -23.69
C PHE A 648 33.04 77.28 -23.20
N ARG A 649 32.03 77.78 -23.92
CA ARG A 649 31.02 78.74 -23.41
C ARG A 649 29.63 78.48 -24.00
N VAL A 650 28.57 78.88 -23.29
CA VAL A 650 27.16 78.56 -23.63
C VAL A 650 26.30 79.82 -23.64
N ARG A 651 25.28 79.90 -24.51
CA ARG A 651 24.22 80.91 -24.44
C ARG A 651 22.82 80.29 -24.61
N ALA A 652 21.81 80.92 -24.01
CA ALA A 652 20.41 80.59 -24.25
C ALA A 652 19.89 81.27 -25.53
N ASN A 653 18.96 80.63 -26.23
CA ASN A 653 18.35 81.17 -27.44
C ASN A 653 16.82 81.22 -27.27
N SER A 654 16.19 82.36 -27.55
CA SER A 654 14.74 82.50 -27.67
C SER A 654 14.39 83.05 -29.06
N HIS A 655 13.40 83.94 -29.20
CA HIS A 655 13.24 84.74 -30.41
C HIS A 655 14.40 85.73 -30.63
N VAL A 656 15.18 86.00 -29.57
CA VAL A 656 16.42 86.78 -29.61
C VAL A 656 17.55 85.97 -28.95
N PRO A 657 18.78 85.93 -29.48
CA PRO A 657 19.89 85.23 -28.84
C PRO A 657 20.28 85.92 -27.51
N GLY A 658 20.48 85.12 -26.45
CA GLY A 658 20.98 85.60 -25.17
C GLY A 658 22.51 85.82 -25.16
N GLU A 659 22.98 86.45 -24.07
CA GLU A 659 24.40 86.69 -23.78
C GLU A 659 25.19 85.38 -23.58
N TRP A 660 26.50 85.42 -23.86
CA TRP A 660 27.40 84.28 -23.64
C TRP A 660 27.81 84.11 -22.17
N SER A 661 27.95 82.86 -21.75
CA SER A 661 28.57 82.54 -20.46
C SER A 661 30.08 82.81 -20.45
N GLN A 662 30.64 82.91 -19.25
CA GLN A 662 32.09 82.88 -19.05
C GLN A 662 32.68 81.56 -19.58
N PRO A 663 33.90 81.57 -20.17
CA PRO A 663 34.52 80.38 -20.71
C PRO A 663 35.09 79.45 -19.64
N VAL A 664 34.91 78.14 -19.81
CA VAL A 664 35.38 77.07 -18.92
C VAL A 664 36.36 76.17 -19.68
N LYS A 665 37.44 75.69 -19.03
CA LYS A 665 38.44 74.80 -19.67
C LYS A 665 38.38 73.38 -19.10
N ALA A 666 38.51 72.37 -19.96
CA ALA A 666 38.58 70.96 -19.57
C ALA A 666 39.59 70.19 -20.44
N LYS A 667 40.26 69.16 -19.88
CA LYS A 667 41.27 68.35 -20.57
C LYS A 667 40.77 66.91 -20.77
N THR A 668 40.89 66.38 -21.98
CA THR A 668 40.61 64.97 -22.28
C THR A 668 41.72 64.07 -21.72
N LEU A 669 41.39 62.84 -21.30
CA LEU A 669 42.35 61.87 -20.77
C LEU A 669 43.10 61.17 -21.92
N GLY A 670 44.29 60.60 -21.65
CA GLY A 670 45.13 59.90 -22.64
C GLY A 670 44.79 58.41 -22.77
N ASP A 671 45.13 57.81 -23.91
CA ASP A 671 44.86 56.41 -24.26
C ASP A 671 45.74 55.41 -23.48
N GLY A 672 45.55 55.37 -22.17
CA GLY A 672 46.32 54.55 -21.26
C GLY A 672 45.66 54.39 -19.91
N GLU A 673 44.39 54.02 -19.90
CA GLU A 673 43.66 53.30 -18.84
C GLU A 673 42.20 53.18 -19.29
N TRP A 674 41.56 52.03 -19.02
CA TRP A 674 40.22 51.58 -19.47
C TRP A 674 40.17 50.75 -20.77
N ALA A 675 40.72 49.55 -20.70
CA ALA A 675 40.29 48.42 -21.54
C ALA A 675 39.82 47.26 -20.65
N GLU A 676 38.70 47.46 -19.96
CA GLU A 676 37.73 46.37 -19.80
C GLU A 676 36.38 46.85 -20.32
N ARG A 677 35.76 45.97 -21.10
CA ARG A 677 34.36 45.99 -21.54
C ARG A 677 34.06 46.78 -22.82
N GLY A 678 34.40 46.12 -23.93
CA GLY A 678 33.40 45.79 -24.95
C GLY A 678 33.44 46.61 -26.25
N ARG A 679 33.74 45.93 -27.36
CA ARG A 679 32.86 45.98 -28.54
C ARG A 679 33.19 44.90 -29.57
N ALA A 680 32.11 44.34 -30.09
CA ALA A 680 32.04 43.49 -31.26
C ALA A 680 32.15 44.32 -32.56
N GLN A 681 32.56 43.62 -33.64
CA GLN A 681 32.47 43.94 -35.08
C GLN A 681 33.21 45.21 -35.59
N SER A 682 33.90 45.25 -36.74
CA SER A 682 33.82 44.45 -37.99
C SER A 682 35.00 44.73 -38.94
N GLY A 683 35.25 43.80 -39.89
CA GLY A 683 36.00 43.97 -41.16
C GLY A 683 37.46 43.46 -41.13
N ILE A 684 37.84 42.26 -41.58
CA ILE A 684 37.70 41.60 -42.92
C ILE A 684 38.28 42.54 -43.99
N ASP A 685 39.45 42.33 -44.61
CA ASP A 685 39.69 41.26 -45.59
C ASP A 685 41.17 41.17 -46.05
N GLN A 686 42.10 40.69 -45.20
CA GLN A 686 43.47 40.37 -45.67
C GLN A 686 44.20 39.25 -44.88
N GLN A 687 43.56 38.68 -43.85
CA GLN A 687 44.07 37.54 -43.07
C GLN A 687 43.56 36.17 -43.55
N LEU A 688 42.59 36.14 -44.48
CA LEU A 688 41.87 34.90 -44.83
C LEU A 688 42.75 33.91 -45.62
N LEU A 689 43.66 34.40 -46.48
CA LEU A 689 44.48 33.53 -47.33
C LEU A 689 45.63 32.82 -46.59
N LEU A 690 46.21 33.45 -45.57
CA LEU A 690 47.26 32.85 -44.74
C LEU A 690 46.69 31.89 -43.67
N ALA A 691 45.45 32.10 -43.23
CA ALA A 691 44.77 31.22 -42.27
C ALA A 691 44.30 29.90 -42.89
N ILE A 692 43.95 29.87 -44.19
CA ILE A 692 43.45 28.65 -44.84
C ILE A 692 44.57 27.60 -45.03
N VAL A 693 45.76 28.00 -45.45
CA VAL A 693 46.89 27.06 -45.65
C VAL A 693 47.46 26.55 -44.31
N GLY A 694 47.46 27.38 -43.27
CA GLY A 694 47.82 26.99 -41.91
C GLY A 694 46.80 26.04 -41.26
N SER A 695 45.51 26.28 -41.44
CA SER A 695 44.45 25.49 -40.80
C SER A 695 44.28 24.09 -41.39
N VAL A 696 44.43 23.89 -42.71
CA VAL A 696 44.35 22.55 -43.31
C VAL A 696 45.54 21.68 -42.91
N SER A 697 46.73 22.26 -42.83
CA SER A 697 47.95 21.56 -42.41
C SER A 697 47.90 21.16 -40.92
N VAL A 698 47.45 22.08 -40.07
CA VAL A 698 47.30 21.82 -38.63
C VAL A 698 46.14 20.86 -38.36
N THR A 699 45.02 20.96 -39.08
CA THR A 699 43.89 20.02 -38.89
C THR A 699 44.20 18.62 -39.41
N CYS A 700 44.89 18.47 -40.55
CA CYS A 700 45.35 17.15 -40.99
C CYS A 700 46.37 16.54 -40.02
N LEU A 701 47.30 17.32 -39.48
CA LEU A 701 48.27 16.85 -38.49
C LEU A 701 47.63 16.52 -37.13
N THR A 702 46.65 17.31 -36.66
CA THR A 702 45.92 16.99 -35.43
C THR A 702 44.99 15.80 -35.60
N ILE A 703 44.37 15.61 -36.77
CA ILE A 703 43.56 14.41 -37.05
C ILE A 703 44.46 13.17 -37.16
N LEU A 704 45.63 13.27 -37.79
CA LEU A 704 46.57 12.14 -37.87
C LEU A 704 47.17 11.79 -36.50
N PHE A 705 47.52 12.80 -35.67
CA PHE A 705 47.95 12.59 -34.29
C PHE A 705 46.81 12.10 -33.40
N ALA A 706 45.57 12.54 -33.62
CA ALA A 706 44.40 12.04 -32.89
C ALA A 706 44.09 10.59 -33.29
N LEU A 707 44.24 10.20 -34.55
CA LEU A 707 44.06 8.82 -35.00
C LEU A 707 45.20 7.90 -34.56
N LEU A 708 46.46 8.38 -34.56
CA LEU A 708 47.60 7.66 -33.99
C LEU A 708 47.52 7.58 -32.48
N ALA A 709 47.08 8.64 -31.80
CA ALA A 709 46.81 8.61 -30.36
C ALA A 709 45.63 7.69 -30.06
N LEU A 710 44.55 7.68 -30.83
CA LEU A 710 43.45 6.73 -30.67
C LEU A 710 43.90 5.30 -30.97
N PHE A 711 44.81 5.07 -31.92
CA PHE A 711 45.36 3.74 -32.21
C PHE A 711 46.35 3.28 -31.13
N LEU A 712 47.18 4.17 -30.60
CA LEU A 712 48.10 3.89 -29.48
C LEU A 712 47.36 3.78 -28.14
N ILE A 713 46.29 4.56 -27.94
CA ILE A 713 45.35 4.42 -26.82
C ILE A 713 44.60 3.10 -26.98
N LYS A 714 44.12 2.72 -28.16
CA LYS A 714 43.44 1.43 -28.42
C LYS A 714 44.38 0.23 -28.28
N LYS A 715 45.68 0.38 -28.59
CA LYS A 715 46.70 -0.68 -28.42
C LYS A 715 47.24 -0.77 -26.99
N ASN A 716 47.34 0.34 -26.24
CA ASN A 716 47.70 0.35 -24.82
C ASN A 716 46.51 0.20 -23.85
N PHE A 717 45.26 0.36 -24.30
CA PHE A 717 44.06 0.03 -23.51
C PHE A 717 43.73 -1.47 -23.52
N PHE A 718 44.31 -2.25 -24.43
CA PHE A 718 44.01 -3.68 -24.52
C PHE A 718 44.66 -4.52 -23.42
N HIS A 719 45.39 -3.90 -22.47
CA HIS A 719 45.93 -4.58 -21.30
C HIS A 719 45.86 -3.79 -19.98
N ARG A 720 45.03 -2.74 -19.89
CA ARG A 720 44.94 -1.90 -18.68
C ARG A 720 43.49 -1.74 -18.23
N ARG A 721 43.22 -2.22 -17.01
CA ARG A 721 41.94 -2.21 -16.28
C ARG A 721 41.09 -0.96 -16.57
N ARG A 722 39.91 -1.16 -17.14
CA ARG A 722 38.88 -0.12 -17.34
C ARG A 722 38.04 0.02 -16.06
N THR A 723 38.02 1.21 -15.47
CA THR A 723 37.11 1.61 -14.39
C THR A 723 35.98 2.48 -14.99
N PHE A 724 34.71 2.15 -14.73
CA PHE A 724 33.55 2.85 -15.30
C PHE A 724 32.79 3.59 -14.19
N THR A 725 32.64 4.90 -14.30
CA THR A 725 31.94 5.76 -13.33
C THR A 725 30.47 5.93 -13.68
N TYR A 726 29.57 5.44 -12.82
CA TYR A 726 28.14 5.76 -12.87
C TYR A 726 27.88 7.08 -12.11
N GLN A 727 27.29 8.09 -12.75
CA GLN A 727 26.92 9.36 -12.10
C GLN A 727 25.47 9.31 -11.60
N SER A 728 25.29 9.07 -10.29
CA SER A 728 24.03 9.37 -9.59
C SER A 728 23.89 10.88 -9.41
N GLY A 729 22.72 11.44 -9.73
CA GLY A 729 22.37 12.85 -9.47
C GLY A 729 22.60 13.27 -8.01
N SER A 730 22.97 14.54 -7.84
CA SER A 730 23.37 15.16 -6.57
C SER A 730 22.20 15.24 -5.57
N GLY A 731 22.26 14.42 -4.52
CA GLY A 731 21.44 14.56 -3.30
C GLY A 731 22.31 14.40 -2.06
N GLU A 732 22.15 15.32 -1.10
CA GLU A 732 22.80 15.28 0.22
C GLU A 732 22.21 14.15 1.08
N GLU A 733 23.07 13.39 1.78
CA GLU A 733 22.66 12.37 2.75
C GLU A 733 23.08 12.77 4.18
N THR A 734 22.16 12.63 5.13
CA THR A 734 22.41 12.77 6.57
C THR A 734 22.83 11.45 7.19
N ILE A 735 23.99 11.41 7.86
CA ILE A 735 24.46 10.24 8.62
C ILE A 735 24.20 10.47 10.12
N LEU A 736 23.51 9.51 10.76
CA LEU A 736 23.31 9.43 12.21
C LEU A 736 24.52 8.76 12.87
N GLN A 737 25.19 9.45 13.78
CA GLN A 737 26.31 8.90 14.54
C GLN A 737 25.96 8.86 16.04
N PHE A 738 26.03 7.67 16.63
CA PHE A 738 25.76 7.46 18.04
C PHE A 738 27.05 7.58 18.85
N ASN A 739 27.12 8.59 19.72
CA ASN A 739 28.09 8.65 20.80
C ASN A 739 27.35 8.79 22.13
N SER A 740 27.58 7.84 23.03
CA SER A 740 27.27 7.90 24.48
C SER A 740 25.96 8.62 24.86
N GLY A 741 24.84 8.19 24.26
CA GLY A 741 23.50 8.58 24.73
C GLY A 741 22.97 9.94 24.30
N THR A 742 23.53 10.62 23.29
CA THR A 742 22.92 11.82 22.70
C THR A 742 22.99 11.81 21.17
N LEU A 743 21.88 12.16 20.51
CA LEU A 743 21.77 12.29 19.06
C LEU A 743 22.29 13.68 18.64
N THR A 744 23.43 13.74 17.95
CA THR A 744 23.93 14.99 17.35
C THR A 744 24.00 14.85 15.83
N LEU A 745 23.28 15.73 15.13
CA LEU A 745 23.24 15.80 13.67
C LEU A 745 24.43 16.63 13.16
N THR A 746 25.51 16.00 12.69
CA THR A 746 26.64 16.72 12.08
C THR A 746 26.61 16.58 10.56
N ARG A 747 26.54 17.72 9.85
CA ARG A 747 26.76 17.79 8.40
C ARG A 747 28.25 17.70 8.10
N ARG A 748 28.70 16.65 7.41
CA ARG A 748 30.03 16.62 6.77
C ARG A 748 29.87 16.71 5.24
N PRO A 749 30.74 17.44 4.53
CA PRO A 749 30.80 17.39 3.07
C PRO A 749 31.14 15.97 2.59
N LYS A 750 30.47 15.50 1.55
CA LYS A 750 30.72 14.19 0.90
C LYS A 750 32.19 14.14 0.42
N PRO A 751 32.98 13.08 0.73
CA PRO A 751 34.18 12.79 -0.02
C PRO A 751 33.82 12.62 -1.50
N GLN A 752 34.67 13.06 -2.43
CA GLN A 752 34.43 12.86 -3.86
C GLN A 752 34.20 11.36 -4.16
N PRO A 753 33.19 11.00 -4.99
CA PRO A 753 32.88 9.61 -5.26
C PRO A 753 34.05 8.93 -5.97
N GLU A 754 34.62 7.90 -5.33
CA GLU A 754 35.59 7.02 -5.97
C GLU A 754 34.89 6.20 -7.07
N PRO A 755 35.48 6.05 -8.27
CA PRO A 755 34.93 5.21 -9.34
C PRO A 755 34.76 3.76 -8.88
N LEU A 756 33.52 3.25 -8.92
CA LEU A 756 33.26 1.83 -8.65
C LEU A 756 33.87 0.96 -9.77
N SER A 757 34.86 0.15 -9.43
CA SER A 757 35.52 -0.77 -10.37
C SER A 757 34.91 -2.17 -10.29
N TYR A 758 34.25 -2.63 -11.34
CA TYR A 758 33.68 -3.99 -11.43
C TYR A 758 34.21 -4.77 -12.66
N PRO A 759 34.18 -6.11 -12.65
CA PRO A 759 34.57 -6.92 -13.81
C PRO A 759 33.60 -6.68 -14.97
N ILE A 760 34.10 -6.23 -16.13
CA ILE A 760 33.28 -5.95 -17.30
C ILE A 760 33.03 -7.24 -18.08
N LEU A 761 31.78 -7.48 -18.46
CA LEU A 761 31.39 -8.49 -19.43
C LEU A 761 31.04 -7.82 -20.76
N GLU A 762 31.48 -8.42 -21.87
CA GLU A 762 31.08 -7.95 -23.19
C GLU A 762 29.70 -8.50 -23.53
N TRP A 763 28.83 -7.65 -24.11
CA TRP A 763 27.45 -8.05 -24.43
C TRP A 763 27.39 -9.25 -25.39
N GLU A 764 28.34 -9.35 -26.33
CA GLU A 764 28.42 -10.48 -27.28
C GLU A 764 28.79 -11.82 -26.62
N ASP A 765 29.37 -11.77 -25.42
CA ASP A 765 29.81 -12.95 -24.67
C ASP A 765 28.70 -13.51 -23.76
N ILE A 766 27.50 -12.93 -23.79
CA ILE A 766 26.34 -13.38 -23.01
C ILE A 766 25.29 -14.00 -23.93
N LYS A 767 24.94 -15.26 -23.65
CA LYS A 767 23.83 -15.96 -24.31
C LYS A 767 22.73 -16.25 -23.30
N PHE A 768 21.63 -15.50 -23.38
CA PHE A 768 20.46 -15.68 -22.53
C PHE A 768 19.75 -17.02 -22.82
N GLU A 769 19.30 -17.69 -21.75
CA GLU A 769 18.51 -18.92 -21.76
C GLU A 769 17.15 -18.63 -21.10
N ASP A 770 16.75 -19.41 -20.08
CA ASP A 770 15.45 -19.32 -19.42
C ASP A 770 15.42 -18.27 -18.29
N MET A 771 14.26 -17.64 -18.08
CA MET A 771 14.01 -16.83 -16.89
C MET A 771 13.92 -17.74 -15.65
N ILE A 772 14.77 -17.50 -14.65
CA ILE A 772 14.88 -18.34 -13.44
C ILE A 772 14.33 -17.67 -12.18
N GLY A 773 14.03 -16.39 -12.22
CA GLY A 773 13.36 -15.68 -11.13
C GLY A 773 12.93 -14.28 -11.52
N GLU A 774 11.88 -13.78 -10.89
CA GLU A 774 11.39 -12.42 -11.08
C GLU A 774 10.98 -11.84 -9.71
N GLY A 775 11.49 -10.65 -9.39
CA GLY A 775 11.20 -9.93 -8.16
C GLY A 775 10.51 -8.59 -8.41
N ASN A 776 10.42 -7.77 -7.36
CA ASN A 776 9.77 -6.45 -7.42
C ASN A 776 10.45 -5.52 -8.44
N PHE A 777 11.78 -5.48 -8.44
CA PHE A 777 12.56 -4.48 -9.19
C PHE A 777 13.25 -5.02 -10.45
N GLY A 778 13.45 -6.34 -10.55
CA GLY A 778 14.21 -6.93 -11.64
C GLY A 778 13.89 -8.39 -11.92
N GLN A 779 14.41 -8.88 -13.04
CA GLN A 779 14.31 -10.26 -13.51
C GLN A 779 15.70 -10.90 -13.47
N VAL A 780 15.74 -12.20 -13.18
CA VAL A 780 16.94 -13.03 -13.18
C VAL A 780 16.79 -14.07 -14.27
N ILE A 781 17.71 -14.05 -15.23
CA ILE A 781 17.72 -14.92 -16.39
C ILE A 781 18.95 -15.80 -16.32
N ARG A 782 18.80 -17.10 -16.54
CA ARG A 782 19.94 -17.99 -16.71
C ARG A 782 20.62 -17.66 -18.04
N ALA A 783 21.93 -17.57 -18.04
CA ALA A 783 22.69 -17.34 -19.26
C ALA A 783 23.98 -18.15 -19.28
N MET A 784 24.48 -18.41 -20.49
CA MET A 784 25.83 -18.88 -20.70
C MET A 784 26.72 -17.68 -21.00
N ILE A 785 27.72 -17.43 -20.16
CA ILE A 785 28.67 -16.34 -20.34
C ILE A 785 30.04 -16.88 -20.75
N LYS A 786 30.79 -16.10 -21.53
CA LYS A 786 32.20 -16.34 -21.83
C LYS A 786 33.06 -15.35 -21.05
N LYS A 787 33.80 -15.86 -20.06
CA LYS A 787 34.70 -15.07 -19.23
C LYS A 787 36.10 -15.67 -19.32
N ASP A 788 37.10 -14.84 -19.63
CA ASP A 788 38.51 -15.27 -19.78
C ASP A 788 38.69 -16.44 -20.78
N GLY A 789 37.84 -16.49 -21.82
CA GLY A 789 37.86 -17.55 -22.83
C GLY A 789 37.12 -18.84 -22.46
N LEU A 790 36.65 -18.98 -21.22
CA LEU A 790 35.91 -20.15 -20.72
C LEU A 790 34.41 -19.87 -20.71
N LYS A 791 33.61 -20.86 -21.12
CA LYS A 791 32.14 -20.79 -21.05
C LYS A 791 31.65 -21.33 -19.72
N MET A 792 30.78 -20.58 -19.05
CA MET A 792 30.19 -20.98 -17.77
C MET A 792 28.74 -20.52 -17.62
N ASN A 793 27.98 -21.17 -16.75
CA ASN A 793 26.61 -20.77 -16.42
C ASN A 793 26.64 -19.59 -15.45
N ALA A 794 25.81 -18.59 -15.71
CA ALA A 794 25.60 -17.43 -14.86
C ALA A 794 24.11 -17.15 -14.68
N ALA A 795 23.78 -16.46 -13.60
CA ALA A 795 22.49 -15.80 -13.43
C ALA A 795 22.68 -14.31 -13.76
N ILE A 796 21.95 -13.81 -14.74
CA ILE A 796 21.95 -12.40 -15.14
C ILE A 796 20.76 -11.72 -14.49
N LYS A 797 21.02 -10.78 -13.60
CA LYS A 797 20.02 -9.89 -13.03
C LYS A 797 19.91 -8.64 -13.89
N MET A 798 18.69 -8.20 -14.19
CA MET A 798 18.40 -7.00 -14.96
C MET A 798 17.11 -6.34 -14.47
N LEU A 799 16.95 -5.05 -14.72
CA LEU A 799 15.71 -4.31 -14.43
C LEU A 799 14.62 -4.61 -15.46
N LYS A 800 13.35 -4.43 -15.07
CA LYS A 800 12.19 -4.54 -15.98
C LYS A 800 12.11 -3.33 -16.91
N GLU A 801 11.40 -3.44 -18.03
CA GLU A 801 11.26 -2.38 -19.05
C GLU A 801 10.70 -1.04 -18.52
N PHE A 802 10.07 -1.02 -17.34
CA PHE A 802 9.44 0.17 -16.74
C PHE A 802 10.02 0.52 -15.34
N ALA A 803 11.30 0.23 -15.09
CA ALA A 803 11.93 0.53 -13.80
C ALA A 803 12.05 2.05 -13.53
N SER A 804 11.81 2.47 -12.28
CA SER A 804 11.92 3.87 -11.87
C SER A 804 13.37 4.31 -11.64
N GLU A 805 13.67 5.60 -11.66
CA GLU A 805 15.03 6.11 -11.38
C GLU A 805 15.57 5.67 -10.01
N ASN A 806 14.69 5.43 -9.03
CA ASN A 806 15.07 4.86 -7.73
C ASN A 806 15.50 3.40 -7.87
N ASP A 807 14.77 2.61 -8.64
CA ASP A 807 15.11 1.20 -8.89
C ASP A 807 16.46 1.09 -9.61
N HIS A 808 16.75 2.02 -10.53
CA HIS A 808 18.07 2.15 -11.14
C HIS A 808 19.17 2.45 -10.12
N ARG A 809 18.90 3.30 -9.11
CA ARG A 809 19.87 3.59 -8.02
C ARG A 809 20.07 2.41 -7.07
N ASP A 810 19.00 1.75 -6.65
CA ASP A 810 19.06 0.59 -5.76
C ASP A 810 19.77 -0.59 -6.45
N PHE A 811 19.50 -0.78 -7.75
CA PHE A 811 20.14 -1.81 -8.56
C PHE A 811 21.64 -1.53 -8.80
N ALA A 812 22.02 -0.26 -8.98
CA ALA A 812 23.42 0.13 -9.02
C ALA A 812 24.10 -0.04 -7.63
N GLY A 813 23.38 0.23 -6.54
CA GLY A 813 23.84 -0.02 -5.17
C GLY A 813 24.10 -1.50 -4.90
N GLU A 814 23.30 -2.40 -5.46
CA GLU A 814 23.54 -3.84 -5.38
C GLU A 814 24.86 -4.26 -6.03
N LEU A 815 25.16 -3.70 -7.22
CA LEU A 815 26.46 -3.91 -7.87
C LEU A 815 27.62 -3.41 -6.99
N GLU A 816 27.45 -2.24 -6.34
CA GLU A 816 28.44 -1.69 -5.41
C GLU A 816 28.71 -2.61 -4.21
N VAL A 817 27.65 -3.15 -3.60
CA VAL A 817 27.79 -4.10 -2.48
C VAL A 817 28.49 -5.37 -2.95
N LEU A 818 28.09 -5.94 -4.08
CA LEU A 818 28.72 -7.15 -4.63
C LEU A 818 30.20 -6.95 -4.97
N CYS A 819 30.59 -5.74 -5.40
CA CYS A 819 32.00 -5.40 -5.61
C CYS A 819 32.78 -5.32 -4.30
N LYS A 820 32.20 -4.75 -3.24
CA LYS A 820 32.83 -4.64 -1.91
C LYS A 820 32.96 -6.01 -1.22
N LEU A 821 32.00 -6.91 -1.45
CA LEU A 821 32.02 -8.26 -0.91
C LEU A 821 33.19 -9.08 -1.45
N GLY A 822 33.54 -8.93 -2.74
CA GLY A 822 34.62 -9.72 -3.34
C GLY A 822 34.30 -11.22 -3.39
N HIS A 823 35.33 -12.05 -3.57
CA HIS A 823 35.15 -13.51 -3.71
C HIS A 823 35.11 -14.22 -2.36
N HIS A 824 34.08 -15.04 -2.12
CA HIS A 824 33.96 -15.91 -0.96
C HIS A 824 33.28 -17.25 -1.34
N PRO A 825 33.75 -18.40 -0.83
CA PRO A 825 33.23 -19.73 -1.22
C PRO A 825 31.79 -20.03 -0.78
N ASN A 826 31.28 -19.33 0.24
CA ASN A 826 29.92 -19.53 0.76
C ASN A 826 28.96 -18.37 0.46
N ILE A 827 29.32 -17.47 -0.45
CA ILE A 827 28.48 -16.36 -0.91
C ILE A 827 28.49 -16.37 -2.43
N ILE A 828 27.34 -16.07 -3.04
CA ILE A 828 27.23 -15.98 -4.50
C ILE A 828 28.09 -14.82 -5.00
N ASN A 829 29.08 -15.14 -5.83
CA ASN A 829 30.06 -14.16 -6.28
C ASN A 829 29.61 -13.41 -7.53
N LEU A 830 30.07 -12.16 -7.65
CA LEU A 830 29.95 -11.36 -8.87
C LEU A 830 30.88 -11.93 -9.96
N LEU A 831 30.32 -12.31 -11.10
CA LEU A 831 31.08 -12.72 -12.27
C LEU A 831 31.47 -11.53 -13.14
N GLY A 832 30.56 -10.54 -13.25
CA GLY A 832 30.81 -9.27 -13.90
C GLY A 832 29.51 -8.51 -14.16
N ALA A 833 29.59 -7.36 -14.81
CA ALA A 833 28.43 -6.60 -15.25
C ALA A 833 28.67 -6.02 -16.65
N CYS A 834 27.60 -5.82 -17.39
CA CYS A 834 27.64 -5.17 -18.71
C CYS A 834 26.52 -4.15 -18.84
N GLU A 835 26.75 -3.12 -19.63
CA GLU A 835 25.72 -2.16 -20.02
C GLU A 835 25.44 -2.31 -21.51
N ASN A 836 24.16 -2.45 -21.89
CA ASN A 836 23.75 -2.50 -23.28
C ASN A 836 22.48 -1.69 -23.49
N LYS A 837 22.49 -0.81 -24.49
CA LYS A 837 21.38 0.11 -24.81
C LYS A 837 20.89 0.95 -23.62
N GLY A 838 21.78 1.30 -22.70
CA GLY A 838 21.46 2.08 -21.49
C GLY A 838 20.90 1.26 -20.32
N TYR A 839 20.86 -0.07 -20.42
CA TYR A 839 20.43 -0.97 -19.35
C TYR A 839 21.63 -1.69 -18.73
N LEU A 840 21.66 -1.75 -17.40
CA LEU A 840 22.66 -2.48 -16.63
C LEU A 840 22.26 -3.95 -16.44
N TYR A 841 23.21 -4.86 -16.59
CA TYR A 841 23.05 -6.29 -16.38
C TYR A 841 24.15 -6.77 -15.44
N ILE A 842 23.76 -7.46 -14.36
CA ILE A 842 24.69 -7.97 -13.35
C ILE A 842 24.74 -9.49 -13.46
N ALA A 843 25.90 -10.05 -13.78
CA ALA A 843 26.12 -11.49 -13.84
C ALA A 843 26.71 -12.00 -12.52
N ILE A 844 26.02 -12.95 -11.90
CA ILE A 844 26.45 -13.63 -10.67
C ILE A 844 26.53 -15.14 -10.88
N GLU A 845 27.19 -15.83 -9.96
CA GLU A 845 27.27 -17.29 -9.97
C GLU A 845 25.88 -17.93 -9.99
N TYR A 846 25.70 -18.89 -10.90
CA TYR A 846 24.45 -19.64 -11.01
C TYR A 846 24.40 -20.74 -9.93
N ALA A 847 23.37 -20.71 -9.09
CA ALA A 847 23.09 -21.76 -8.12
C ALA A 847 22.18 -22.84 -8.74
N PRO A 848 22.70 -24.00 -9.16
CA PRO A 848 21.95 -24.99 -9.95
C PRO A 848 20.78 -25.65 -9.21
N TYR A 849 20.80 -25.63 -7.88
CA TYR A 849 19.77 -26.24 -7.04
C TYR A 849 18.77 -25.24 -6.46
N GLY A 850 18.89 -23.96 -6.81
CA GLY A 850 18.04 -22.90 -6.29
C GLY A 850 18.33 -22.58 -4.82
N ASN A 851 17.31 -22.09 -4.11
CA ASN A 851 17.44 -21.72 -2.70
C ASN A 851 17.51 -22.95 -1.78
N LEU A 852 18.23 -22.79 -0.66
CA LEU A 852 18.50 -23.88 0.29
C LEU A 852 17.21 -24.44 0.93
N LEU A 853 16.20 -23.60 1.17
CA LEU A 853 14.94 -24.05 1.78
C LEU A 853 14.19 -25.04 0.88
N ASP A 854 14.05 -24.72 -0.40
CA ASP A 854 13.40 -25.59 -1.37
C ASP A 854 14.23 -26.84 -1.64
N PHE A 855 15.56 -26.73 -1.67
CA PHE A 855 16.45 -27.88 -1.77
C PHE A 855 16.27 -28.83 -0.59
N LEU A 856 16.27 -28.30 0.65
CA LEU A 856 16.07 -29.08 1.87
C LEU A 856 14.67 -29.72 1.94
N ARG A 857 13.64 -29.02 1.46
CA ARG A 857 12.27 -29.56 1.36
C ARG A 857 12.19 -30.68 0.34
N LYS A 858 12.82 -30.52 -0.83
CA LYS A 858 12.87 -31.55 -1.89
C LYS A 858 13.72 -32.77 -1.48
N SER A 859 14.78 -32.57 -0.69
CA SER A 859 15.66 -33.65 -0.22
C SER A 859 15.09 -34.45 0.94
N ARG A 860 14.06 -33.94 1.64
CA ARG A 860 13.40 -34.65 2.73
C ARG A 860 12.41 -35.66 2.17
N VAL A 861 12.91 -36.87 1.90
CA VAL A 861 12.08 -38.07 1.79
C VAL A 861 12.57 -39.07 2.84
N LEU A 862 11.69 -39.28 3.84
CA LEU A 862 11.63 -40.37 4.84
C LEU A 862 12.44 -40.24 6.15
N GLU A 863 11.70 -39.99 7.23
CA GLU A 863 11.85 -40.73 8.50
C GLU A 863 10.77 -41.82 8.68
N THR A 864 9.90 -42.09 7.68
CA THR A 864 8.65 -42.87 7.90
C THR A 864 8.53 -44.25 7.23
N ASP A 865 9.41 -44.68 6.31
CA ASP A 865 9.34 -46.01 5.68
C ASP A 865 10.65 -46.45 4.96
N PRO A 866 11.49 -47.30 5.59
CA PRO A 866 12.76 -47.75 5.00
C PRO A 866 12.62 -48.72 3.82
N ALA A 867 11.47 -49.40 3.69
CA ALA A 867 11.26 -50.40 2.64
C ALA A 867 10.92 -49.75 1.30
N PHE A 868 10.09 -48.70 1.33
CA PHE A 868 9.73 -47.90 0.16
C PHE A 868 10.94 -47.17 -0.46
N ALA A 869 11.85 -46.64 0.38
CA ALA A 869 13.08 -45.97 -0.06
C ALA A 869 14.03 -46.87 -0.87
N LYS A 870 14.09 -48.17 -0.52
CA LYS A 870 15.02 -49.12 -1.12
C LYS A 870 14.53 -49.68 -2.46
N GLU A 871 13.22 -49.74 -2.65
CA GLU A 871 12.56 -50.20 -3.88
C GLU A 871 12.46 -49.09 -4.94
N HIS A 872 12.39 -47.82 -4.51
CA HIS A 872 12.19 -46.66 -5.41
C HIS A 872 13.38 -45.68 -5.47
N GLY A 873 14.49 -45.97 -4.78
CA GLY A 873 15.70 -45.13 -4.82
C GLY A 873 15.55 -43.77 -4.14
N THR A 874 14.77 -43.67 -3.06
CA THR A 874 14.39 -42.41 -2.38
C THR A 874 14.72 -42.41 -0.89
N ALA A 875 15.96 -42.75 -0.52
CA ALA A 875 16.49 -42.33 0.77
C ALA A 875 16.72 -40.81 0.77
N SER A 876 16.64 -40.12 1.92
CA SER A 876 17.23 -38.78 2.06
C SER A 876 18.63 -38.83 1.48
N THR A 877 18.87 -38.09 0.40
CA THR A 877 20.19 -38.03 -0.24
C THR A 877 21.21 -37.31 0.64
N LEU A 878 20.75 -36.67 1.72
CA LEU A 878 21.54 -35.87 2.63
C LEU A 878 21.72 -36.57 3.99
N THR A 879 22.98 -36.77 4.35
CA THR A 879 23.44 -37.25 5.67
C THR A 879 23.40 -36.12 6.70
N SER A 880 23.35 -36.46 8.00
CA SER A 880 23.47 -35.47 9.08
C SER A 880 24.77 -34.67 8.99
N GLN A 881 25.85 -35.29 8.49
CA GLN A 881 27.12 -34.61 8.23
C GLN A 881 26.97 -33.52 7.16
N GLN A 882 26.23 -33.76 6.08
CA GLN A 882 25.96 -32.75 5.05
C GLN A 882 25.09 -31.60 5.59
N LEU A 883 24.09 -31.90 6.44
CA LEU A 883 23.26 -30.86 7.07
C LEU A 883 24.08 -29.97 8.03
N LEU A 884 24.96 -30.58 8.82
CA LEU A 884 25.93 -29.87 9.66
C LEU A 884 26.90 -29.04 8.82
N GLN A 885 27.35 -29.57 7.69
CA GLN A 885 28.20 -28.84 6.75
C GLN A 885 27.47 -27.61 6.19
N PHE A 886 26.21 -27.74 5.77
CA PHE A 886 25.41 -26.60 5.29
C PHE A 886 25.24 -25.53 6.36
N ALA A 887 24.94 -25.93 7.61
CA ALA A 887 24.86 -24.99 8.72
C ALA A 887 26.19 -24.26 8.98
N SER A 888 27.31 -24.99 8.90
CA SER A 888 28.66 -24.42 9.03
C SER A 888 28.98 -23.44 7.90
N ASP A 889 28.63 -23.79 6.66
CA ASP A 889 28.89 -22.97 5.48
C ASP A 889 28.05 -21.69 5.47
N VAL A 890 26.78 -21.77 5.88
CA VAL A 890 25.93 -20.58 6.09
C VAL A 890 26.52 -19.69 7.19
N ALA A 891 26.95 -20.28 8.31
CA ALA A 891 27.56 -19.50 9.40
C ALA A 891 28.84 -18.79 8.96
N LYS A 892 29.71 -19.45 8.17
CA LYS A 892 30.93 -18.84 7.60
C LYS A 892 30.60 -17.69 6.64
N GLY A 893 29.60 -17.87 5.77
CA GLY A 893 29.12 -16.80 4.88
C GLY A 893 28.60 -15.61 5.66
N MET A 894 27.77 -15.84 6.68
CA MET A 894 27.22 -14.78 7.54
C MET A 894 28.30 -14.05 8.35
N GLN A 895 29.31 -14.78 8.84
CA GLN A 895 30.47 -14.19 9.48
C GLN A 895 31.22 -13.26 8.51
N TYR A 896 31.47 -13.70 7.28
CA TYR A 896 32.13 -12.87 6.27
C TYR A 896 31.35 -11.60 5.92
N LEU A 897 30.02 -11.70 5.76
CA LEU A 897 29.15 -10.53 5.54
C LEU A 897 29.23 -9.55 6.71
N SER A 898 29.22 -10.06 7.94
CA SER A 898 29.35 -9.25 9.16
C SER A 898 30.71 -8.54 9.24
N GLU A 899 31.81 -9.23 8.92
CA GLU A 899 33.15 -8.64 8.85
C GLU A 899 33.25 -7.54 7.78
N LYS A 900 32.48 -7.66 6.69
CA LYS A 900 32.36 -6.64 5.64
C LYS A 900 31.38 -5.51 5.96
N GLN A 901 30.75 -5.52 7.13
CA GLN A 901 29.73 -4.55 7.55
C GLN A 901 28.54 -4.48 6.57
N VAL A 902 28.23 -5.60 5.91
CA VAL A 902 27.08 -5.72 5.01
C VAL A 902 25.99 -6.48 5.76
N CYS A 903 24.87 -5.81 6.03
CA CYS A 903 23.67 -6.44 6.57
C CYS A 903 22.81 -6.92 5.40
N PRO A 904 22.57 -8.24 5.22
CA PRO A 904 21.57 -8.70 4.26
C PRO A 904 20.19 -8.20 4.70
N GLY A 905 19.51 -7.45 3.83
CA GLY A 905 18.14 -7.02 4.03
C GLY A 905 17.17 -8.02 3.40
N ASP A 906 16.28 -8.58 4.23
CA ASP A 906 15.04 -9.23 3.81
C ASP A 906 13.85 -8.37 4.25
#